data_AF-A0A1M4LAU7-F1
#
_entry.id   AF-A0A1M4LAU7-F1
#
_cell.length_a   1.000
_cell.length_b   1.000
_cell.length_c   1.000
_cell.angle_alpha   90.00
_cell.angle_beta   90.00
_cell.angle_gamma   90.00
#
_symmetry.space_group_name_H-M   'P 1'
#
loop_
_entity.id
_entity.type
_entity.pdbx_description
1 polymer ?
#
loop_
_entity_poly.entity_id
_entity_poly.type
_entity_poly.pdbx_seq_one_letter_code
_entity_poly.pdbx_strand_id
1 'polypeptide(L)'
;MSADDEIRFQPKPGRIRSDARPGKTKSFLTQAKKIARQHSTAPSRSSPPPGKTATTTGGKGARSAKGPGVRRGRGAAFVRARTLSGGWRHSAPGMRRVVVKTRYVKDAGRNGRSAAHLRYIQRDGTSRDGERGQLYSAAEDRADGDAFVERGKEDRHQFRFIGSPEDGADLMDLTAHTRDLMSQIEADLGTKLDWVAVNHHNTGHPHVHVIVRGKDDLGENLVINGDYLANGIRERASELTTLELGQVTEIEQTRKLSAEIDQDRFTRIDRAMTEEADDRFLDLRHEPDEPRRQFNRALRLRRLAKLEMMGLATEHAPGVWELSEKMEPTLREMGERGDIIRNMHKALKADGLERDPLTFQIHDGPPEKPIVGRVVDKYLSDELGENLTLVVDGIDGRTHHVAGIDPARVEDAWIGSIVEIGPADTAQRPSDRSIAIIAEDGIYRPSRHLEQAKFEGRVPGGDYEGYVDAHVRRLEALRRAGIVERIDADQWRIPDDFESRAAAYDAGRNRQASVRVLSVLDLEKQIGADGATWLDRRLVTPDTSDLAPSGFGQQVREAMDQRREHHIDQGDASHSRDGRTFYRRNLLATLREREVAHVGAEIAAKKALPFRVATDSEAVSGKFTGTVQLTSGKFAIVEKAHEFTLVPWRPVIDRQLGREVMGVVQGGSVSWQLGRQRGLGL
;
A
#
# COMPACT_ATOMS: atom_id res chain seq x y z
N MET A 1 36.49 -66.92 -27.58
CA MET A 1 35.75 -67.71 -28.58
C MET A 1 34.36 -68.00 -28.01
N SER A 2 33.34 -67.96 -28.87
CA SER A 2 31.89 -68.16 -28.63
C SER A 2 31.04 -66.93 -28.23
N ALA A 3 30.39 -66.38 -29.27
CA ALA A 3 28.96 -66.09 -29.46
C ALA A 3 28.08 -65.34 -28.41
N ASP A 4 27.31 -64.41 -29.00
CA ASP A 4 25.99 -63.81 -28.69
C ASP A 4 25.76 -63.06 -27.37
N ASP A 5 25.60 -61.73 -27.38
CA ASP A 5 24.46 -60.88 -27.80
C ASP A 5 23.23 -61.01 -26.88
N GLU A 6 22.79 -59.87 -26.29
CA GLU A 6 21.42 -59.38 -26.45
C GLU A 6 21.23 -57.93 -25.91
N ILE A 7 21.10 -57.02 -26.87
CA ILE A 7 20.09 -55.94 -26.96
C ILE A 7 20.28 -54.67 -26.09
N ARG A 8 21.03 -53.70 -26.64
CA ARG A 8 20.76 -52.26 -26.45
C ARG A 8 19.88 -51.75 -27.60
N PHE A 9 18.61 -51.52 -27.33
CA PHE A 9 17.69 -50.87 -28.26
C PHE A 9 17.85 -49.34 -28.21
N GLN A 10 18.28 -48.73 -29.33
CA GLN A 10 18.24 -47.29 -29.56
C GLN A 10 17.26 -46.98 -30.71
N PRO A 11 16.08 -46.39 -30.44
CA PRO A 11 15.18 -45.98 -31.51
C PRO A 11 15.68 -44.70 -32.20
N LYS A 12 15.87 -44.80 -33.52
CA LYS A 12 16.16 -43.67 -34.42
C LYS A 12 14.87 -42.85 -34.65
N PRO A 13 14.87 -41.52 -34.44
CA PRO A 13 13.73 -40.68 -34.81
C PRO A 13 13.64 -40.53 -36.34
N GLY A 14 12.45 -40.79 -36.88
CA GLY A 14 12.12 -40.59 -38.28
C GLY A 14 12.12 -39.11 -38.70
N ARG A 15 12.44 -38.89 -39.97
CA ARG A 15 12.63 -37.58 -40.63
C ARG A 15 11.30 -36.81 -40.74
N ILE A 16 11.25 -35.61 -40.17
CA ILE A 16 10.12 -34.68 -40.30
C ILE A 16 10.15 -34.06 -41.70
N ARG A 17 9.07 -34.21 -42.47
CA ARG A 17 8.80 -33.39 -43.65
C ARG A 17 7.97 -32.18 -43.22
N SER A 18 8.53 -31.01 -43.46
CA SER A 18 7.85 -29.71 -43.40
C SER A 18 6.86 -29.54 -44.57
N ASP A 19 5.91 -28.63 -44.32
CA ASP A 19 5.07 -27.87 -45.27
C ASP A 19 3.61 -28.31 -45.43
N ALA A 20 2.76 -27.76 -44.55
CA ALA A 20 1.53 -27.05 -44.92
C ALA A 20 0.81 -26.46 -43.69
N ARG A 21 0.51 -25.16 -43.71
CA ARG A 21 -0.62 -24.51 -42.99
C ARG A 21 -1.38 -23.67 -44.05
N PRO A 22 -2.66 -23.30 -43.86
CA PRO A 22 -3.55 -23.55 -42.72
C PRO A 22 -4.98 -24.04 -43.12
N GLY A 23 -5.53 -24.97 -42.34
CA GLY A 23 -6.96 -25.31 -42.39
C GLY A 23 -7.50 -25.42 -40.97
N LYS A 24 -8.35 -24.47 -40.56
CA LYS A 24 -9.03 -24.47 -39.25
C LYS A 24 -9.92 -25.73 -39.12
N THR A 25 -9.42 -26.76 -38.44
CA THR A 25 -10.28 -27.81 -37.90
C THR A 25 -10.75 -27.40 -36.51
N LYS A 26 -12.07 -27.30 -36.35
CA LYS A 26 -12.73 -26.95 -35.09
C LYS A 26 -12.44 -28.05 -34.08
N SER A 27 -11.93 -27.68 -32.91
CA SER A 27 -11.69 -28.61 -31.80
C SER A 27 -12.98 -29.34 -31.39
N PHE A 28 -12.87 -30.64 -31.20
CA PHE A 28 -13.92 -31.55 -30.73
C PHE A 28 -14.63 -31.03 -29.46
N LEU A 29 -13.91 -30.26 -28.62
CA LEU A 29 -14.43 -29.59 -27.42
C LEU A 29 -15.49 -28.53 -27.72
N THR A 30 -15.42 -27.84 -28.86
CA THR A 30 -16.44 -26.86 -29.28
C THR A 30 -17.72 -27.55 -29.74
N GLN A 31 -17.61 -28.77 -30.29
CA GLN A 31 -18.75 -29.57 -30.71
C GLN A 31 -19.44 -30.24 -29.51
N ALA A 32 -18.67 -30.68 -28.51
CA ALA A 32 -19.19 -31.20 -27.25
C ALA A 32 -19.94 -30.13 -26.42
N LYS A 33 -19.41 -28.90 -26.35
CA LYS A 33 -20.09 -27.76 -25.68
C LYS A 33 -21.38 -27.33 -26.37
N LYS A 34 -21.49 -27.52 -27.70
CA LYS A 34 -22.72 -27.22 -28.46
C LYS A 34 -23.84 -28.23 -28.20
N ILE A 35 -23.50 -29.50 -28.02
CA ILE A 35 -24.46 -30.57 -27.71
C ILE A 35 -24.96 -30.44 -26.25
N ALA A 36 -24.08 -30.10 -25.30
CA ALA A 36 -24.47 -29.86 -23.91
C ALA A 36 -25.45 -28.68 -23.72
N ARG A 37 -25.39 -27.67 -24.58
CA ARG A 37 -26.33 -26.53 -24.59
C ARG A 37 -27.70 -26.83 -25.19
N GLN A 38 -27.85 -27.92 -25.95
CA GLN A 38 -29.12 -28.30 -26.58
C GLN A 38 -29.99 -29.20 -25.69
N HIS A 39 -29.44 -29.78 -24.62
CA HIS A 39 -30.16 -30.67 -23.69
C HIS A 39 -30.65 -29.98 -22.40
N SER A 40 -30.45 -28.67 -22.23
CA SER A 40 -30.83 -27.93 -21.02
C SER A 40 -32.17 -27.19 -21.13
N THR A 41 -33.18 -27.79 -21.77
CA THR A 41 -34.56 -27.27 -21.77
C THR A 41 -35.58 -28.38 -21.60
N ALA A 42 -35.84 -28.79 -20.35
CA ALA A 42 -37.10 -29.41 -19.93
C ALA A 42 -37.22 -29.32 -18.38
N PRO A 43 -38.36 -28.87 -17.82
CA PRO A 43 -38.54 -28.74 -16.38
C PRO A 43 -39.07 -30.04 -15.78
N SER A 44 -38.45 -30.56 -14.73
CA SER A 44 -39.05 -31.62 -13.91
C SER A 44 -39.53 -31.06 -12.57
N ARG A 45 -40.85 -31.11 -12.39
CA ARG A 45 -41.55 -30.95 -11.12
C ARG A 45 -41.38 -32.23 -10.31
N SER A 46 -40.98 -32.13 -9.05
CA SER A 46 -41.47 -33.03 -8.00
C SER A 46 -41.33 -32.38 -6.62
N SER A 47 -42.45 -32.33 -5.90
CA SER A 47 -42.54 -31.93 -4.50
C SER A 47 -42.17 -33.11 -3.58
N PRO A 48 -41.73 -32.85 -2.32
CA PRO A 48 -41.19 -33.89 -1.43
C PRO A 48 -42.30 -34.53 -0.55
N PRO A 49 -42.14 -35.79 -0.10
CA PRO A 49 -42.95 -36.32 1.00
C PRO A 49 -42.28 -36.07 2.37
N PRO A 50 -43.08 -36.01 3.46
CA PRO A 50 -42.62 -35.51 4.74
C PRO A 50 -42.11 -36.60 5.70
N GLY A 51 -41.10 -36.23 6.49
CA GLY A 51 -40.99 -36.54 7.91
C GLY A 51 -40.66 -37.97 8.35
N LYS A 52 -39.53 -38.11 9.07
CA LYS A 52 -39.51 -38.75 10.40
C LYS A 52 -38.22 -38.37 11.15
N THR A 53 -38.44 -37.72 12.29
CA THR A 53 -37.48 -37.42 13.34
C THR A 53 -37.01 -38.71 14.02
N ALA A 54 -35.69 -38.90 14.11
CA ALA A 54 -35.09 -39.82 15.06
C ALA A 54 -33.86 -39.14 15.69
N THR A 55 -33.97 -38.89 16.99
CA THR A 55 -32.93 -38.45 17.91
C THR A 55 -31.92 -39.57 18.13
N THR A 56 -30.65 -39.32 17.80
CA THR A 56 -29.51 -40.07 18.36
C THR A 56 -28.42 -39.11 18.80
N THR A 57 -28.09 -39.23 20.08
CA THR A 57 -27.05 -38.54 20.84
C THR A 57 -25.67 -39.09 20.53
N GLY A 58 -24.66 -38.19 20.47
CA GLY A 58 -23.28 -38.53 20.84
C GLY A 58 -22.32 -38.79 19.68
N GLY A 59 -21.74 -37.72 19.12
CA GLY A 59 -20.52 -37.78 18.32
C GLY A 59 -19.77 -36.46 18.45
N LYS A 60 -18.56 -36.47 19.03
CA LYS A 60 -17.67 -35.31 19.12
C LYS A 60 -17.25 -34.87 17.71
N GLY A 61 -18.08 -34.04 17.07
CA GLY A 61 -17.76 -33.40 15.82
C GLY A 61 -16.62 -32.39 16.01
N ALA A 62 -15.57 -32.53 15.20
CA ALA A 62 -14.45 -31.61 15.11
C ALA A 62 -14.96 -30.16 15.09
N ARG A 63 -14.47 -29.33 16.02
CA ARG A 63 -14.76 -27.91 16.06
C ARG A 63 -14.20 -27.27 14.79
N SER A 64 -15.03 -27.10 13.77
CA SER A 64 -14.74 -26.19 12.67
C SER A 64 -14.47 -24.82 13.27
N ALA A 65 -13.25 -24.32 13.09
CA ALA A 65 -12.83 -23.01 13.56
C ALA A 65 -13.83 -21.96 13.04
N LYS A 66 -14.39 -21.16 13.95
CA LYS A 66 -15.36 -20.11 13.61
C LYS A 66 -14.64 -19.06 12.73
N GLY A 67 -14.94 -19.01 11.44
CA GLY A 67 -14.43 -17.94 10.58
C GLY A 67 -14.99 -16.57 10.99
N PRO A 68 -14.25 -15.48 10.76
CA PRO A 68 -14.73 -14.13 11.00
C PRO A 68 -15.80 -13.75 9.97
N GLY A 69 -16.94 -13.19 10.41
CA GLY A 69 -17.91 -12.52 9.52
C GLY A 69 -19.37 -12.98 9.63
N VAL A 70 -20.20 -12.47 8.71
CA VAL A 70 -21.66 -12.70 8.69
C VAL A 70 -21.94 -14.11 8.15
N ARG A 71 -22.59 -14.95 8.95
CA ARG A 71 -22.92 -16.34 8.57
C ARG A 71 -24.08 -16.46 7.56
N ARG A 72 -24.93 -15.43 7.46
CA ARG A 72 -26.11 -15.39 6.59
C ARG A 72 -25.90 -14.61 5.28
N GLY A 73 -24.68 -14.22 4.95
CA GLY A 73 -24.38 -13.54 3.68
C GLY A 73 -24.52 -14.46 2.46
N ARG A 74 -24.47 -13.87 1.26
CA ARG A 74 -24.37 -14.57 -0.02
C ARG A 74 -23.17 -15.54 -0.01
N GLY A 75 -23.28 -16.67 -0.71
CA GLY A 75 -22.29 -17.77 -0.65
C GLY A 75 -22.50 -18.76 0.50
N ALA A 76 -23.41 -18.51 1.44
CA ALA A 76 -23.67 -19.44 2.55
C ALA A 76 -24.15 -20.83 2.09
N ALA A 77 -24.85 -20.93 0.95
CA ALA A 77 -25.26 -22.22 0.39
C ALA A 77 -24.04 -23.05 -0.06
N PHE A 78 -23.08 -22.42 -0.74
CA PHE A 78 -21.83 -23.06 -1.12
C PHE A 78 -21.02 -23.52 0.09
N VAL A 79 -20.89 -22.65 1.11
CA VAL A 79 -20.20 -22.99 2.36
C VAL A 79 -20.85 -24.22 3.02
N ARG A 80 -22.18 -24.24 3.14
CA ARG A 80 -22.90 -25.40 3.70
C ARG A 80 -22.66 -26.67 2.90
N ALA A 81 -22.71 -26.60 1.57
CA ALA A 81 -22.43 -27.75 0.72
C ALA A 81 -21.01 -28.30 0.97
N ARG A 82 -20.01 -27.43 1.09
CA ARG A 82 -18.63 -27.84 1.39
C ARG A 82 -18.47 -28.42 2.79
N THR A 83 -19.11 -27.85 3.80
CA THR A 83 -19.13 -28.43 5.15
C THR A 83 -19.73 -29.84 5.16
N LEU A 84 -20.76 -30.08 4.36
CA LEU A 84 -21.39 -31.41 4.24
C LEU A 84 -20.55 -32.39 3.41
N SER A 85 -19.77 -31.92 2.43
CA SER A 85 -18.98 -32.75 1.52
C SER A 85 -17.55 -33.05 1.99
N GLY A 86 -17.30 -33.00 3.30
CA GLY A 86 -15.98 -33.30 3.90
C GLY A 86 -15.03 -32.11 4.03
N GLY A 87 -15.52 -30.87 3.91
CA GLY A 87 -14.73 -29.66 4.11
C GLY A 87 -14.11 -29.07 2.83
N TRP A 88 -13.12 -28.19 3.03
CA TRP A 88 -12.41 -27.49 1.96
C TRP A 88 -11.35 -28.37 1.32
N ARG A 89 -11.19 -28.31 -0.01
CA ARG A 89 -10.27 -29.18 -0.78
C ARG A 89 -9.06 -28.46 -1.34
N HIS A 90 -8.96 -27.13 -1.24
CA HIS A 90 -7.75 -26.41 -1.66
C HIS A 90 -6.47 -26.84 -0.92
N SER A 91 -6.60 -27.53 0.22
CA SER A 91 -5.49 -28.13 0.96
C SER A 91 -5.29 -29.63 0.66
N ALA A 92 -6.07 -30.22 -0.24
CA ALA A 92 -5.95 -31.64 -0.58
C ALA A 92 -4.64 -31.92 -1.34
N PRO A 93 -4.04 -33.11 -1.18
CA PRO A 93 -2.84 -33.49 -1.91
C PRO A 93 -3.00 -33.35 -3.43
N GLY A 94 -1.98 -32.80 -4.09
CA GLY A 94 -1.97 -32.60 -5.54
C GLY A 94 -2.70 -31.34 -6.03
N MET A 95 -3.45 -30.63 -5.18
CA MET A 95 -4.10 -29.37 -5.59
C MET A 95 -3.08 -28.25 -5.78
N ARG A 96 -3.24 -27.47 -6.85
CA ARG A 96 -2.45 -26.26 -7.08
C ARG A 96 -2.85 -25.20 -6.05
N ARG A 97 -1.85 -24.58 -5.42
CA ARG A 97 -2.05 -23.64 -4.32
C ARG A 97 -2.23 -22.23 -4.86
N VAL A 98 -3.23 -21.54 -4.33
CA VAL A 98 -3.44 -20.12 -4.56
C VAL A 98 -3.52 -19.42 -3.22
N VAL A 99 -2.71 -18.38 -3.03
CA VAL A 99 -2.83 -17.47 -1.90
C VAL A 99 -3.92 -16.46 -2.22
N VAL A 100 -4.88 -16.31 -1.32
CA VAL A 100 -5.93 -15.30 -1.43
C VAL A 100 -5.92 -14.44 -0.18
N LYS A 101 -5.72 -13.14 -0.36
CA LYS A 101 -5.92 -12.13 0.70
C LYS A 101 -7.19 -11.35 0.41
N THR A 102 -7.98 -11.07 1.44
CA THR A 102 -9.25 -10.33 1.30
C THR A 102 -9.31 -9.20 2.31
N ARG A 103 -9.84 -8.05 1.90
CA ARG A 103 -10.11 -6.91 2.80
C ARG A 103 -11.46 -6.28 2.50
N TYR A 104 -12.12 -5.85 3.57
CA TYR A 104 -13.36 -5.10 3.54
C TYR A 104 -13.06 -3.64 3.92
N VAL A 105 -13.36 -2.71 3.03
CA VAL A 105 -13.05 -1.28 3.22
C VAL A 105 -14.37 -0.51 3.28
N LYS A 106 -14.63 0.18 4.39
CA LYS A 106 -15.82 1.02 4.58
C LYS A 106 -15.60 2.41 4.01
N ASP A 107 -16.66 2.99 3.45
CA ASP A 107 -16.69 4.36 2.95
C ASP A 107 -15.54 4.66 1.96
N ALA A 108 -15.16 3.67 1.14
CA ALA A 108 -14.01 3.76 0.22
C ALA A 108 -14.21 4.86 -0.86
N GLY A 109 -15.46 5.10 -1.26
CA GLY A 109 -15.85 6.18 -2.17
C GLY A 109 -15.82 7.57 -1.52
N ARG A 110 -15.84 7.66 -0.19
CA ARG A 110 -15.77 8.93 0.54
C ARG A 110 -14.30 9.29 0.78
N ASN A 111 -13.91 10.48 0.31
CA ASN A 111 -12.58 11.09 0.44
C ASN A 111 -11.52 10.62 -0.58
N GLY A 112 -11.91 10.15 -1.77
CA GLY A 112 -10.96 9.86 -2.86
C GLY A 112 -10.05 8.63 -2.65
N ARG A 113 -10.27 7.85 -1.59
CA ARG A 113 -9.45 6.68 -1.23
C ARG A 113 -9.51 5.56 -2.26
N SER A 114 -10.67 5.30 -2.86
CA SER A 114 -10.80 4.34 -3.98
C SER A 114 -9.98 4.78 -5.19
N ALA A 115 -10.01 6.07 -5.54
CA ALA A 115 -9.23 6.62 -6.67
C ALA A 115 -7.73 6.57 -6.41
N ALA A 116 -7.29 6.88 -5.19
CA ALA A 116 -5.88 6.77 -4.81
C ALA A 116 -5.39 5.32 -4.89
N HIS A 117 -6.19 4.36 -4.40
CA HIS A 117 -5.83 2.95 -4.45
C HIS A 117 -5.78 2.39 -5.88
N LEU A 118 -6.74 2.75 -6.75
CA LEU A 118 -6.72 2.34 -8.17
C LEU A 118 -5.49 2.87 -8.90
N ARG A 119 -5.21 4.18 -8.78
CA ARG A 119 -4.00 4.78 -9.36
C ARG A 119 -2.73 4.08 -8.89
N TYR A 120 -2.70 3.68 -7.62
CA TYR A 120 -1.56 2.97 -7.07
C TYR A 120 -1.39 1.57 -7.68
N ILE A 121 -2.42 0.72 -7.66
CA ILE A 121 -2.28 -0.66 -8.20
C ILE A 121 -2.05 -0.66 -9.72
N GLN A 122 -2.47 0.38 -10.45
CA GLN A 122 -2.13 0.55 -11.86
C GLN A 122 -0.69 1.00 -12.09
N ARG A 123 -0.13 1.79 -11.17
CA ARG A 123 1.25 2.25 -11.24
C ARG A 123 2.23 1.13 -10.89
N ASP A 124 1.96 0.40 -9.82
CA ASP A 124 2.79 -0.73 -9.38
C ASP A 124 2.59 -1.96 -10.26
N GLY A 125 1.40 -2.12 -10.85
CA GLY A 125 1.18 -3.16 -11.83
C GLY A 125 2.13 -2.98 -12.98
N THR A 126 2.93 -4.00 -13.25
CA THR A 126 3.66 -4.12 -14.51
C THR A 126 3.03 -5.25 -15.32
N SER A 127 2.67 -4.95 -16.56
CA SER A 127 2.40 -5.95 -17.59
C SER A 127 3.59 -6.90 -17.72
N ARG A 128 3.38 -8.05 -18.37
CA ARG A 128 4.45 -9.00 -18.72
C ARG A 128 5.59 -8.33 -19.51
N ASP A 129 5.27 -7.26 -20.24
CA ASP A 129 6.19 -6.48 -21.06
C ASP A 129 6.78 -5.24 -20.34
N GLY A 130 6.50 -5.05 -19.05
CA GLY A 130 7.02 -3.94 -18.24
C GLY A 130 6.23 -2.63 -18.34
N GLU A 131 5.14 -2.57 -19.12
CA GLU A 131 4.24 -1.42 -19.17
C GLU A 131 3.38 -1.30 -17.89
N ARG A 132 2.81 -0.12 -17.63
CA ARG A 132 1.89 0.11 -16.49
C ARG A 132 0.69 -0.83 -16.54
N GLY A 133 0.22 -1.21 -15.36
CA GLY A 133 -0.89 -2.12 -15.14
C GLY A 133 -2.19 -1.53 -15.69
N GLN A 134 -2.76 -2.22 -16.67
CA GLN A 134 -4.03 -1.85 -17.28
C GLN A 134 -5.18 -2.48 -16.50
N LEU A 135 -6.16 -1.67 -16.09
CA LEU A 135 -7.40 -2.18 -15.50
C LEU A 135 -8.21 -2.92 -16.56
N TYR A 136 -8.78 -4.06 -16.18
CA TYR A 136 -9.75 -4.81 -16.96
C TYR A 136 -10.96 -5.19 -16.08
N SER A 137 -12.07 -5.55 -16.71
CA SER A 137 -13.30 -5.97 -16.06
C SER A 137 -13.80 -7.30 -16.63
N ALA A 138 -15.01 -7.71 -16.23
CA ALA A 138 -15.67 -8.89 -16.76
C ALA A 138 -15.85 -8.84 -18.29
N ALA A 139 -16.09 -7.65 -18.85
CA ALA A 139 -16.41 -7.48 -20.28
C ALA A 139 -15.35 -6.70 -21.07
N GLU A 140 -14.54 -5.88 -20.41
CA GLU A 140 -13.60 -4.98 -21.07
C GLU A 140 -12.15 -5.36 -20.74
N ASP A 141 -11.27 -5.37 -21.74
CA ASP A 141 -9.82 -5.52 -21.54
C ASP A 141 -9.16 -4.21 -21.06
N ARG A 142 -9.85 -3.08 -21.25
CA ARG A 142 -9.45 -1.76 -20.74
C ARG A 142 -10.63 -1.09 -20.07
N ALA A 143 -10.76 -1.32 -18.76
CA ALA A 143 -11.81 -0.71 -17.95
C ALA A 143 -11.44 0.72 -17.56
N ASP A 144 -12.44 1.60 -17.54
CA ASP A 144 -12.30 2.99 -17.07
C ASP A 144 -12.35 3.04 -15.53
N GLY A 145 -11.21 3.35 -14.92
CA GLY A 145 -11.06 3.46 -13.47
C GLY A 145 -11.83 4.63 -12.87
N ASP A 146 -11.91 5.77 -13.55
CA ASP A 146 -12.63 6.95 -13.06
C ASP A 146 -14.14 6.71 -13.09
N ALA A 147 -14.64 6.09 -14.17
CA ALA A 147 -16.03 5.66 -14.25
C ALA A 147 -16.38 4.64 -13.15
N PHE A 148 -15.48 3.72 -12.81
CA PHE A 148 -15.68 2.78 -11.72
C PHE A 148 -15.73 3.47 -10.35
N VAL A 149 -14.84 4.44 -10.09
CA VAL A 149 -14.85 5.24 -8.85
C VAL A 149 -16.14 6.03 -8.70
N GLU A 150 -16.59 6.71 -9.75
CA GLU A 150 -17.81 7.50 -9.70
C GLU A 150 -19.04 6.65 -9.41
N ARG A 151 -19.14 5.46 -10.04
CA ARG A 151 -20.22 4.51 -9.73
C ARG A 151 -20.19 4.08 -8.25
N GLY A 152 -19.02 3.90 -7.67
CA GLY A 152 -18.82 3.43 -6.29
C GLY A 152 -18.83 4.51 -5.20
N LYS A 153 -19.06 5.78 -5.55
CA LYS A 153 -18.95 6.93 -4.63
C LYS A 153 -19.85 6.83 -3.39
N GLU A 154 -21.04 6.27 -3.58
CA GLU A 154 -22.05 6.09 -2.52
C GLU A 154 -22.06 4.69 -1.91
N ASP A 155 -21.16 3.79 -2.34
CA ASP A 155 -21.09 2.45 -1.79
C ASP A 155 -20.67 2.52 -0.31
N ARG A 156 -21.43 1.83 0.54
CA ARG A 156 -21.11 1.71 1.98
C ARG A 156 -19.74 1.08 2.19
N HIS A 157 -19.34 0.16 1.33
CA HIS A 157 -18.08 -0.56 1.41
C HIS A 157 -17.61 -1.05 0.04
N GLN A 158 -16.39 -1.55 -0.01
CA GLN A 158 -15.76 -2.19 -1.15
C GLN A 158 -15.02 -3.44 -0.67
N PHE A 159 -14.98 -4.48 -1.49
CA PHE A 159 -14.13 -5.65 -1.25
C PHE A 159 -12.89 -5.57 -2.12
N ARG A 160 -11.74 -5.90 -1.54
CA ARG A 160 -10.46 -5.97 -2.24
C ARG A 160 -9.89 -7.36 -2.07
N PHE A 161 -9.45 -7.96 -3.16
CA PHE A 161 -8.90 -9.31 -3.21
C PHE A 161 -7.54 -9.28 -3.88
N ILE A 162 -6.63 -10.11 -3.37
CA ILE A 162 -5.40 -10.44 -4.07
C ILE A 162 -5.38 -11.94 -4.27
N GLY A 163 -5.27 -12.37 -5.52
CA GLY A 163 -5.09 -13.77 -5.90
C GLY A 163 -3.69 -13.99 -6.42
N SER A 164 -2.90 -14.84 -5.76
CA SER A 164 -1.54 -15.20 -6.18
C SER A 164 -1.40 -16.72 -6.26
N PRO A 165 -1.53 -17.28 -7.47
CA PRO A 165 -1.22 -18.69 -7.70
C PRO A 165 0.28 -18.94 -7.51
N GLU A 166 0.65 -20.01 -6.79
CA GLU A 166 2.06 -20.36 -6.56
C GLU A 166 2.81 -20.56 -7.89
N ASP A 167 2.14 -21.17 -8.86
CA ASP A 167 2.63 -21.45 -10.21
C ASP A 167 2.08 -20.44 -11.24
N GLY A 168 1.81 -19.20 -10.82
CA GLY A 168 1.16 -18.19 -11.66
C GLY A 168 1.92 -17.80 -12.93
N ALA A 169 3.23 -18.06 -12.98
CA ALA A 169 4.06 -17.83 -14.17
C ALA A 169 3.80 -18.86 -15.28
N ASP A 170 3.29 -20.04 -14.93
CA ASP A 170 2.98 -21.13 -15.87
C ASP A 170 1.55 -21.03 -16.44
N LEU A 171 0.72 -20.14 -15.87
CA LEU A 171 -0.61 -19.85 -16.40
C LEU A 171 -0.51 -19.22 -17.78
N MET A 172 -1.39 -19.63 -18.69
CA MET A 172 -1.38 -19.13 -20.06
C MET A 172 -1.78 -17.66 -20.12
N ASP A 173 -2.84 -17.31 -19.41
CA ASP A 173 -3.41 -15.96 -19.36
C ASP A 173 -4.07 -15.71 -17.99
N LEU A 174 -3.39 -14.92 -17.15
CA LEU A 174 -3.87 -14.56 -15.83
C LEU A 174 -5.15 -13.70 -15.87
N THR A 175 -5.38 -12.94 -16.94
CA THR A 175 -6.60 -12.14 -17.14
C THR A 175 -7.79 -13.06 -17.38
N ALA A 176 -7.64 -14.03 -18.29
CA ALA A 176 -8.69 -15.03 -18.55
C ALA A 176 -8.96 -15.87 -17.30
N HIS A 177 -7.91 -16.32 -16.61
CA HIS A 177 -8.00 -17.05 -15.35
C HIS A 177 -8.81 -16.28 -14.29
N THR A 178 -8.56 -14.97 -14.15
CA THR A 178 -9.28 -14.11 -13.22
C THR A 178 -10.75 -13.94 -13.60
N ARG A 179 -11.07 -13.79 -14.89
CA ARG A 179 -12.48 -13.72 -15.36
C ARG A 179 -13.24 -15.01 -15.06
N ASP A 180 -12.61 -16.16 -15.23
CA ASP A 180 -13.21 -17.45 -14.88
C ASP A 180 -13.42 -17.57 -13.36
N LEU A 181 -12.44 -17.14 -12.55
CA LEU A 181 -12.58 -17.08 -11.10
C LEU A 181 -13.75 -16.19 -10.67
N MET A 182 -13.82 -14.97 -11.19
CA MET A 182 -14.90 -14.03 -10.87
C MET A 182 -16.27 -14.56 -11.31
N SER A 183 -16.34 -15.26 -12.44
CA SER A 183 -17.57 -15.93 -12.90
C SER A 183 -18.03 -17.04 -11.94
N GLN A 184 -17.10 -17.81 -11.37
CA GLN A 184 -17.44 -18.81 -10.34
C GLN A 184 -17.88 -18.17 -9.03
N ILE A 185 -17.25 -17.06 -8.64
CA ILE A 185 -17.65 -16.30 -7.45
C ILE A 185 -19.07 -15.75 -7.62
N GLU A 186 -19.39 -15.13 -8.77
CA GLU A 186 -20.75 -14.68 -9.07
C GLU A 186 -21.78 -15.82 -8.96
N ALA A 187 -21.45 -17.00 -9.49
CA ALA A 187 -22.31 -18.18 -9.42
C ALA A 187 -22.52 -18.66 -7.98
N ASP A 188 -21.47 -18.70 -7.16
CA ASP A 188 -21.55 -19.10 -5.75
C ASP A 188 -22.33 -18.09 -4.89
N LEU A 189 -22.21 -16.79 -5.20
CA LEU A 189 -22.91 -15.71 -4.50
C LEU A 189 -24.35 -15.50 -4.98
N GLY A 190 -24.68 -15.98 -6.19
CA GLY A 190 -26.00 -15.82 -6.82
C GLY A 190 -26.32 -14.35 -7.16
N THR A 191 -25.32 -13.58 -7.58
CA THR A 191 -25.46 -12.17 -8.02
C THR A 191 -24.34 -11.84 -9.01
N LYS A 192 -24.60 -10.90 -9.91
CA LYS A 192 -23.52 -10.23 -10.66
C LYS A 192 -22.73 -9.29 -9.77
N LEU A 193 -21.45 -9.13 -10.10
CA LEU A 193 -20.51 -8.27 -9.39
C LEU A 193 -19.98 -7.19 -10.34
N ASP A 194 -19.96 -5.93 -9.89
CA ASP A 194 -19.24 -4.85 -10.58
C ASP A 194 -17.81 -4.78 -10.02
N TRP A 195 -16.83 -5.11 -10.85
CA TRP A 195 -15.43 -5.24 -10.45
C TRP A 195 -14.45 -4.80 -11.53
N VAL A 196 -13.27 -4.38 -11.08
CA VAL A 196 -12.09 -4.13 -11.91
C VAL A 196 -10.89 -4.87 -11.33
N ALA A 197 -9.95 -5.24 -12.19
CA ALA A 197 -8.75 -5.95 -11.79
C ALA A 197 -7.50 -5.47 -12.54
N VAL A 198 -6.33 -5.73 -11.96
CA VAL A 198 -5.02 -5.49 -12.58
C VAL A 198 -4.06 -6.62 -12.21
N ASN A 199 -3.30 -7.09 -13.20
CA ASN A 199 -2.29 -8.13 -13.02
C ASN A 199 -0.93 -7.48 -12.73
N HIS A 200 -0.20 -8.06 -11.77
CA HIS A 200 1.10 -7.62 -11.33
C HIS A 200 2.11 -8.74 -11.59
N HIS A 201 3.11 -8.47 -12.43
CA HIS A 201 4.22 -9.38 -12.74
C HIS A 201 5.56 -8.92 -12.12
N ASN A 202 5.53 -7.84 -11.33
CA ASN A 202 6.70 -7.24 -10.71
C ASN A 202 7.17 -7.96 -9.42
N THR A 203 6.37 -8.86 -8.86
CA THR A 203 6.71 -9.63 -7.67
C THR A 203 7.26 -11.01 -8.01
N GLY A 204 7.80 -11.73 -7.02
CA GLY A 204 8.35 -13.09 -7.23
C GLY A 204 7.35 -14.12 -7.80
N HIS A 205 6.04 -13.87 -7.66
CA HIS A 205 4.97 -14.62 -8.32
C HIS A 205 3.96 -13.65 -8.95
N PRO A 206 3.50 -13.89 -10.19
CA PRO A 206 2.39 -13.14 -10.75
C PRO A 206 1.15 -13.19 -9.85
N HIS A 207 0.51 -12.05 -9.65
CA HIS A 207 -0.71 -11.97 -8.85
C HIS A 207 -1.68 -10.96 -9.44
N VAL A 208 -2.93 -11.06 -9.04
CA VAL A 208 -4.00 -10.16 -9.48
C VAL A 208 -4.59 -9.42 -8.30
N HIS A 209 -4.79 -8.12 -8.45
CA HIS A 209 -5.61 -7.31 -7.56
C HIS A 209 -6.99 -7.20 -8.16
N VAL A 210 -8.03 -7.53 -7.40
CA VAL A 210 -9.44 -7.39 -7.81
C VAL A 210 -10.17 -6.51 -6.81
N ILE A 211 -10.85 -5.50 -7.32
CA ILE A 211 -11.65 -4.58 -6.54
C ILE A 211 -13.11 -4.76 -6.92
N VAL A 212 -13.96 -5.08 -5.94
CA VAL A 212 -15.38 -5.35 -6.14
C VAL A 212 -16.20 -4.34 -5.35
N ARG A 213 -17.20 -3.76 -6.00
CA ARG A 213 -18.12 -2.81 -5.39
C ARG A 213 -18.94 -3.45 -4.26
N GLY A 214 -19.40 -2.61 -3.35
CA GLY A 214 -20.22 -3.04 -2.21
C GLY A 214 -21.69 -3.19 -2.52
N LYS A 215 -22.08 -3.23 -3.80
CA LYS A 215 -23.45 -3.39 -4.27
C LYS A 215 -23.63 -4.66 -5.08
N ASP A 216 -24.78 -5.29 -4.93
CA ASP A 216 -25.19 -6.42 -5.73
C ASP A 216 -25.93 -5.97 -7.01
N ASP A 217 -26.37 -6.92 -7.83
CA ASP A 217 -27.03 -6.65 -9.11
C ASP A 217 -28.42 -6.01 -8.99
N LEU A 218 -28.99 -5.97 -7.78
CA LEU A 218 -30.22 -5.24 -7.46
C LEU A 218 -29.93 -3.83 -6.93
N GLY A 219 -28.66 -3.46 -6.78
CA GLY A 219 -28.22 -2.18 -6.20
C GLY A 219 -28.25 -2.15 -4.67
N GLU A 220 -28.54 -3.28 -4.02
CA GLU A 220 -28.55 -3.44 -2.57
C GLU A 220 -27.14 -3.68 -2.03
N ASN A 221 -26.94 -3.51 -0.71
CA ASN A 221 -25.64 -3.73 -0.09
C ASN A 221 -25.21 -5.21 -0.22
N LEU A 222 -24.09 -5.45 -0.90
CA LEU A 222 -23.49 -6.77 -1.07
C LEU A 222 -22.92 -7.27 0.28
N VAL A 223 -23.54 -8.30 0.84
CA VAL A 223 -23.07 -8.97 2.07
C VAL A 223 -22.62 -10.39 1.72
N ILE A 224 -21.31 -10.64 1.79
CA ILE A 224 -20.70 -11.94 1.52
C ILE A 224 -20.51 -12.72 2.82
N ASN A 225 -20.74 -14.04 2.78
CA ASN A 225 -20.50 -14.92 3.91
C ASN A 225 -19.01 -14.92 4.32
N GLY A 226 -18.74 -14.82 5.62
CA GLY A 226 -17.37 -14.75 6.17
C GLY A 226 -16.50 -15.97 5.86
N ASP A 227 -17.06 -17.18 5.96
CA ASP A 227 -16.34 -18.42 5.65
C ASP A 227 -16.06 -18.55 4.14
N TYR A 228 -16.94 -17.99 3.30
CA TYR A 228 -16.70 -17.89 1.86
C TYR A 228 -15.55 -16.94 1.54
N LEU A 229 -15.48 -15.77 2.20
CA LEU A 229 -14.34 -14.85 2.07
C LEU A 229 -13.03 -15.47 2.57
N ALA A 230 -13.10 -16.25 3.64
CA ALA A 230 -11.92 -16.89 4.24
C ALA A 230 -11.37 -18.06 3.40
N ASN A 231 -12.26 -18.85 2.78
CA ASN A 231 -11.89 -20.12 2.16
C ASN A 231 -12.49 -20.35 0.76
N GLY A 232 -13.69 -19.86 0.49
CA GLY A 232 -14.43 -20.13 -0.76
C GLY A 232 -13.74 -19.59 -2.00
N ILE A 233 -13.24 -18.35 -1.96
CA ILE A 233 -12.50 -17.76 -3.08
C ILE A 233 -11.23 -18.57 -3.37
N ARG A 234 -10.51 -18.97 -2.31
CA ARG A 234 -9.30 -19.79 -2.42
C ARG A 234 -9.60 -21.18 -2.99
N GLU A 235 -10.70 -21.79 -2.56
CA GLU A 235 -11.19 -23.05 -3.11
C GLU A 235 -11.37 -22.97 -4.63
N ARG A 236 -12.10 -21.96 -5.12
CA ARG A 236 -12.36 -21.79 -6.55
C ARG A 236 -11.11 -21.49 -7.34
N ALA A 237 -10.24 -20.63 -6.81
CA ALA A 237 -8.97 -20.32 -7.46
C ALA A 237 -8.08 -21.57 -7.57
N SER A 238 -7.94 -22.34 -6.50
CA SER A 238 -7.19 -23.60 -6.52
C SER A 238 -7.80 -24.65 -7.45
N GLU A 239 -9.13 -24.78 -7.50
CA GLU A 239 -9.83 -25.66 -8.45
C GLU A 239 -9.51 -25.26 -9.90
N LEU A 240 -9.55 -23.97 -10.23
CA LEU A 240 -9.25 -23.44 -11.57
C LEU A 240 -7.79 -23.63 -11.96
N THR A 241 -6.86 -23.28 -11.08
CA THR A 241 -5.42 -23.44 -11.34
C THR A 241 -5.07 -24.91 -11.54
N THR A 242 -5.69 -25.82 -10.77
CA THR A 242 -5.51 -27.26 -10.93
C THR A 242 -6.11 -27.79 -12.23
N LEU A 243 -7.22 -27.22 -12.69
CA LEU A 243 -7.84 -27.59 -13.96
C LEU A 243 -6.98 -27.16 -15.16
N GLU A 244 -6.29 -26.02 -15.07
CA GLU A 244 -5.42 -25.50 -16.13
C GLU A 244 -4.04 -26.17 -16.15
N LEU A 245 -3.36 -26.27 -14.99
CA LEU A 245 -1.98 -26.76 -14.89
C LEU A 245 -1.88 -28.25 -14.49
N GLY A 246 -3.01 -28.91 -14.30
CA GLY A 246 -3.06 -30.25 -13.74
C GLY A 246 -2.72 -30.30 -12.25
N GLN A 247 -2.81 -31.50 -11.68
CA GLN A 247 -2.38 -31.75 -10.31
C GLN A 247 -0.86 -31.62 -10.19
N VAL A 248 -0.40 -31.18 -9.02
CA VAL A 248 1.02 -31.15 -8.67
C VAL A 248 1.54 -32.59 -8.63
N THR A 249 2.50 -32.88 -9.50
CA THR A 249 3.17 -34.18 -9.57
C THR A 249 4.10 -34.39 -8.38
N GLU A 250 4.44 -35.65 -8.07
CA GLU A 250 5.38 -35.96 -6.98
C GLU A 250 6.77 -35.36 -7.21
N ILE A 251 7.22 -35.28 -8.47
CA ILE A 251 8.51 -34.69 -8.85
C ILE A 251 8.49 -33.17 -8.59
N GLU A 252 7.42 -32.47 -8.98
CA GLU A 252 7.26 -31.04 -8.69
C GLU A 252 7.21 -30.79 -7.18
N GLN A 253 6.43 -31.59 -6.44
CA GLN A 253 6.34 -31.47 -4.99
C GLN A 253 7.72 -31.64 -4.32
N THR A 254 8.47 -32.64 -4.75
CA THR A 254 9.83 -32.94 -4.27
C THR A 254 10.80 -31.78 -4.53
N ARG A 255 10.80 -31.24 -5.75
CA ARG A 255 11.63 -30.08 -6.10
C ARG A 255 11.28 -28.85 -5.28
N LYS A 256 9.99 -28.55 -5.12
CA LYS A 256 9.51 -27.41 -4.33
C LYS A 256 9.92 -27.49 -2.87
N LEU A 257 9.76 -28.65 -2.22
CA LEU A 257 10.19 -28.84 -0.84
C LEU A 257 11.72 -28.79 -0.70
N SER A 258 12.45 -29.33 -1.67
CA SER A 258 13.92 -29.29 -1.64
C SER A 258 14.45 -27.85 -1.72
N ALA A 259 13.80 -26.99 -2.50
CA ALA A 259 14.12 -25.57 -2.61
C ALA A 259 13.79 -24.75 -1.35
N GLU A 260 12.99 -25.29 -0.42
CA GLU A 260 12.62 -24.63 0.84
C GLU A 260 13.66 -24.86 1.96
N ILE A 261 14.49 -25.90 1.87
CA ILE A 261 15.48 -26.25 2.90
C ILE A 261 16.38 -25.06 3.24
N ASP A 262 16.89 -24.39 2.22
CA ASP A 262 17.89 -23.33 2.35
C ASP A 262 17.27 -21.92 2.45
N GLN A 263 15.95 -21.78 2.59
CA GLN A 263 15.32 -20.44 2.69
C GLN A 263 15.32 -19.90 4.12
N ASP A 264 15.67 -18.62 4.30
CA ASP A 264 15.59 -17.93 5.60
C ASP A 264 14.18 -17.37 5.84
N ARG A 265 13.17 -18.25 5.79
CA ARG A 265 11.77 -17.91 6.04
C ARG A 265 10.99 -19.08 6.60
N PHE A 266 9.76 -18.84 7.07
CA PHE A 266 8.88 -19.91 7.54
C PHE A 266 8.28 -20.68 6.35
N THR A 267 8.63 -21.96 6.23
CA THR A 267 8.35 -22.81 5.07
C THR A 267 7.25 -23.84 5.33
N ARG A 268 6.91 -24.66 4.31
CA ARG A 268 5.99 -25.79 4.49
C ARG A 268 6.60 -26.87 5.37
N ILE A 269 7.92 -27.06 5.29
CA ILE A 269 8.63 -28.05 6.11
C ILE A 269 8.49 -27.67 7.58
N ASP A 270 8.71 -26.39 7.91
CA ASP A 270 8.63 -25.87 9.28
C ASP A 270 7.22 -26.01 9.86
N ARG A 271 6.19 -25.65 9.06
CA ARG A 271 4.80 -25.83 9.48
C ARG A 271 4.46 -27.29 9.76
N ALA A 272 4.85 -28.20 8.87
CA ALA A 272 4.57 -29.63 9.04
C ALA A 272 5.28 -30.20 10.29
N MET A 273 6.52 -29.77 10.57
CA MET A 273 7.24 -30.16 11.78
C MET A 273 6.57 -29.60 13.04
N THR A 274 6.10 -28.35 13.00
CA THR A 274 5.43 -27.70 14.13
C THR A 274 4.08 -28.35 14.47
N GLU A 275 3.31 -28.73 13.44
CA GLU A 275 2.01 -29.41 13.60
C GLU A 275 2.16 -30.85 14.14
N GLU A 276 3.30 -31.50 13.90
CA GLU A 276 3.60 -32.87 14.33
C GLU A 276 4.27 -32.94 15.70
N ALA A 277 5.01 -31.90 16.09
CA ALA A 277 5.76 -31.87 17.34
C ALA A 277 4.82 -31.94 18.56
N ASP A 278 5.20 -32.75 19.54
CA ASP A 278 4.53 -32.84 20.84
C ASP A 278 5.32 -32.04 21.87
N ASP A 279 4.70 -31.03 22.47
CA ASP A 279 5.35 -30.04 23.36
C ASP A 279 6.68 -29.50 22.81
N ARG A 280 6.71 -29.20 21.49
CA ARG A 280 7.88 -28.74 20.70
C ARG A 280 8.95 -29.79 20.42
N PHE A 281 8.79 -31.02 20.89
CA PHE A 281 9.68 -32.13 20.57
C PHE A 281 9.23 -32.88 19.31
N LEU A 282 10.16 -33.14 18.42
CA LEU A 282 9.97 -33.90 17.19
C LEU A 282 10.89 -35.12 17.20
N ASP A 283 10.31 -36.31 17.20
CA ASP A 283 11.04 -37.58 17.13
C ASP A 283 11.10 -38.10 15.69
N LEU A 284 12.27 -38.00 15.08
CA LEU A 284 12.58 -38.50 13.75
C LEU A 284 13.49 -39.73 13.80
N ARG A 285 13.60 -40.46 14.91
CA ARG A 285 14.47 -41.65 15.00
C ARG A 285 13.99 -42.80 14.12
N HIS A 286 12.67 -42.96 13.98
CA HIS A 286 12.11 -44.02 13.16
C HIS A 286 12.34 -43.73 11.67
N GLU A 287 13.05 -44.63 10.99
CA GLU A 287 13.16 -44.61 9.54
C GLU A 287 11.97 -45.36 8.93
N PRO A 288 11.13 -44.69 8.12
CA PRO A 288 9.99 -45.35 7.49
C PRO A 288 10.44 -46.34 6.40
N ASP A 289 9.69 -47.43 6.19
CA ASP A 289 9.95 -48.38 5.09
C ASP A 289 9.64 -47.80 3.69
N GLU A 290 8.74 -46.81 3.63
CA GLU A 290 8.27 -46.22 2.37
C GLU A 290 9.28 -45.17 1.83
N PRO A 291 9.81 -45.29 0.60
CA PRO A 291 10.82 -44.39 0.05
C PRO A 291 10.43 -42.91 0.08
N ARG A 292 9.13 -42.62 -0.14
CA ARG A 292 8.60 -41.25 -0.07
C ARG A 292 8.72 -40.65 1.33
N ARG A 293 8.44 -41.44 2.37
CA ARG A 293 8.55 -41.01 3.76
C ARG A 293 10.01 -40.91 4.21
N GLN A 294 10.89 -41.78 3.71
CA GLN A 294 12.35 -41.66 3.89
C GLN A 294 12.86 -40.34 3.33
N PHE A 295 12.46 -39.99 2.10
CA PHE A 295 12.83 -38.72 1.48
C PHE A 295 12.33 -37.52 2.28
N ASN A 296 11.07 -37.52 2.72
CA ASN A 296 10.52 -36.46 3.56
C ASN A 296 11.28 -36.32 4.90
N ARG A 297 11.67 -37.45 5.52
CA ARG A 297 12.50 -37.46 6.73
C ARG A 297 13.86 -36.81 6.46
N ALA A 298 14.52 -37.17 5.36
CA ALA A 298 15.81 -36.57 4.98
C ALA A 298 15.71 -35.06 4.76
N LEU A 299 14.64 -34.57 4.12
CA LEU A 299 14.37 -33.14 3.97
C LEU A 299 14.24 -32.43 5.31
N ARG A 300 13.47 -33.02 6.24
CA ARG A 300 13.26 -32.47 7.59
C ARG A 300 14.57 -32.40 8.38
N LEU A 301 15.38 -33.46 8.37
CA LEU A 301 16.68 -33.47 9.05
C LEU A 301 17.62 -32.40 8.50
N ARG A 302 17.68 -32.23 7.16
CA ARG A 302 18.48 -31.15 6.55
C ARG A 302 17.98 -29.77 6.95
N ARG A 303 16.66 -29.58 6.99
CA ARG A 303 16.05 -28.32 7.45
C ARG A 303 16.35 -28.05 8.93
N LEU A 304 16.25 -29.06 9.80
CA LEU A 304 16.55 -28.96 11.23
C LEU A 304 18.01 -28.62 11.49
N ALA A 305 18.95 -29.24 10.77
CA ALA A 305 20.37 -28.88 10.85
C ALA A 305 20.60 -27.40 10.50
N LYS A 306 19.85 -26.84 9.54
CA LYS A 306 19.89 -25.41 9.26
C LYS A 306 19.30 -24.58 10.40
N LEU A 307 18.14 -24.96 10.91
CA LEU A 307 17.50 -24.26 12.03
C LEU A 307 18.38 -24.29 13.28
N GLU A 308 19.15 -25.35 13.50
CA GLU A 308 20.15 -25.46 14.56
C GLU A 308 21.28 -24.46 14.43
N MET A 309 21.85 -24.30 13.23
CA MET A 309 22.85 -23.26 12.96
C MET A 309 22.31 -21.84 13.24
N MET A 310 20.99 -21.65 13.19
CA MET A 310 20.31 -20.40 13.49
C MET A 310 19.86 -20.29 14.96
N GLY A 311 20.07 -21.33 15.78
CA GLY A 311 19.59 -21.39 17.18
C GLY A 311 18.06 -21.51 17.30
N LEU A 312 17.38 -21.96 16.25
CA LEU A 312 15.91 -22.10 16.20
C LEU A 312 15.44 -23.55 16.41
N ALA A 313 16.36 -24.51 16.40
CA ALA A 313 16.13 -25.90 16.79
C ALA A 313 17.36 -26.42 17.55
N THR A 314 17.21 -27.48 18.32
CA THR A 314 18.33 -28.13 19.01
C THR A 314 18.15 -29.64 19.00
N GLU A 315 19.20 -30.38 18.64
CA GLU A 315 19.19 -31.83 18.77
C GLU A 315 19.41 -32.22 20.24
N HIS A 316 18.34 -32.64 20.91
CA HIS A 316 18.39 -33.04 22.31
C HIS A 316 18.98 -34.44 22.50
N ALA A 317 18.74 -35.32 21.52
CA ALA A 317 19.32 -36.64 21.39
C ALA A 317 19.31 -37.02 19.90
N PRO A 318 20.12 -38.00 19.43
CA PRO A 318 20.15 -38.37 18.02
C PRO A 318 18.75 -38.63 17.44
N GLY A 319 18.34 -37.80 16.48
CA GLY A 319 17.02 -37.85 15.84
C GLY A 319 15.85 -37.29 16.65
N VAL A 320 16.08 -36.73 17.84
CA VAL A 320 15.07 -36.06 18.68
C VAL A 320 15.41 -34.58 18.79
N TRP A 321 14.53 -33.76 18.22
CA TRP A 321 14.74 -32.33 18.05
C TRP A 321 13.76 -31.54 18.91
N GLU A 322 14.24 -30.50 19.59
CA GLU A 322 13.37 -29.49 20.18
C GLU A 322 13.31 -28.27 19.26
N LEU A 323 12.09 -27.81 18.97
CA LEU A 323 11.84 -26.58 18.23
C LEU A 323 11.77 -25.39 19.21
N SER A 324 12.46 -24.30 18.87
CA SER A 324 12.38 -23.07 19.65
C SER A 324 10.97 -22.48 19.62
N GLU A 325 10.50 -21.97 20.76
CA GLU A 325 9.23 -21.22 20.84
C GLU A 325 9.23 -19.99 19.93
N LYS A 326 10.42 -19.42 19.66
CA LYS A 326 10.59 -18.25 18.79
C LYS A 326 10.80 -18.61 17.32
N MET A 327 10.86 -19.89 16.96
CA MET A 327 11.16 -20.34 15.59
C MET A 327 10.22 -19.70 14.56
N GLU A 328 8.91 -19.84 14.73
CA GLU A 328 7.95 -19.31 13.76
C GLU A 328 7.99 -17.77 13.68
N PRO A 329 7.92 -17.01 14.79
CA PRO A 329 8.07 -15.55 14.74
C PRO A 329 9.36 -15.09 14.06
N THR A 330 10.51 -15.66 14.42
CA THR A 330 11.81 -15.27 13.85
C THR A 330 11.89 -15.59 12.36
N LEU A 331 11.46 -16.77 11.91
CA LEU A 331 11.47 -17.13 10.49
C LEU A 331 10.49 -16.29 9.67
N ARG A 332 9.35 -15.87 10.23
CA ARG A 332 8.44 -14.94 9.55
C ARG A 332 9.06 -13.57 9.39
N GLU A 333 9.64 -13.03 10.45
CA GLU A 333 10.34 -11.74 10.43
C GLU A 333 11.52 -11.73 9.43
N MET A 334 12.34 -12.79 9.44
CA MET A 334 13.45 -12.93 8.49
C MET A 334 12.96 -13.00 7.04
N GLY A 335 11.85 -13.71 6.79
CA GLY A 335 11.22 -13.78 5.47
C GLY A 335 10.73 -12.41 5.00
N GLU A 336 9.99 -11.70 5.84
CA GLU A 336 9.48 -10.35 5.57
C GLU A 336 10.63 -9.35 5.32
N ARG A 337 11.67 -9.38 6.17
CA ARG A 337 12.88 -8.56 5.99
C ARG A 337 13.57 -8.87 4.67
N GLY A 338 13.72 -10.14 4.33
CA GLY A 338 14.31 -10.58 3.06
C GLY A 338 13.50 -10.12 1.85
N ASP A 339 12.17 -10.03 1.96
CA ASP A 339 11.29 -9.55 0.90
C ASP A 339 11.42 -8.04 0.72
N ILE A 340 11.47 -7.27 1.83
CA ILE A 340 11.73 -5.82 1.81
C ILE A 340 13.08 -5.50 1.17
N ILE A 341 14.15 -6.20 1.55
CA ILE A 341 15.50 -5.99 0.98
C ILE A 341 15.49 -6.23 -0.54
N ARG A 342 14.82 -7.28 -1.02
CA ARG A 342 14.68 -7.55 -2.46
C ARG A 342 13.93 -6.43 -3.18
N ASN A 343 12.87 -5.90 -2.58
CA ASN A 343 12.12 -4.77 -3.15
C ASN A 343 12.98 -3.50 -3.21
N MET A 344 13.69 -3.16 -2.13
CA MET A 344 14.60 -2.01 -2.10
C MET A 344 15.68 -2.11 -3.19
N HIS A 345 16.30 -3.30 -3.33
CA HIS A 345 17.31 -3.53 -4.36
C HIS A 345 16.72 -3.39 -5.78
N LYS A 346 15.51 -3.91 -6.00
CA LYS A 346 14.83 -3.78 -7.29
C LYS A 346 14.51 -2.31 -7.63
N ALA A 347 14.01 -1.55 -6.65
CA ALA A 347 13.70 -0.14 -6.79
C ALA A 347 14.95 0.69 -7.16
N LEU A 348 16.05 0.50 -6.44
CA LEU A 348 17.32 1.17 -6.73
C LEU A 348 17.84 0.84 -8.13
N LYS A 349 17.79 -0.44 -8.51
CA LYS A 349 18.26 -0.91 -9.82
C LYS A 349 17.47 -0.30 -10.99
N ALA A 350 16.18 -0.02 -10.80
CA ALA A 350 15.34 0.62 -11.83
C ALA A 350 15.86 2.02 -12.21
N ASP A 351 16.45 2.73 -11.25
CA ASP A 351 17.06 4.05 -11.43
C ASP A 351 18.59 3.99 -11.69
N GLY A 352 19.13 2.79 -11.97
CA GLY A 352 20.55 2.58 -12.20
C GLY A 352 21.43 2.76 -10.96
N LEU A 353 20.84 2.74 -9.76
CA LEU A 353 21.54 2.88 -8.49
C LEU A 353 21.93 1.50 -7.95
N GLU A 354 23.20 1.32 -7.61
CA GLU A 354 23.67 0.16 -6.84
C GLU A 354 24.08 0.61 -5.44
N ARG A 355 23.58 -0.11 -4.43
CA ARG A 355 23.86 0.12 -3.01
C ARG A 355 24.14 -1.23 -2.36
N ASP A 356 25.06 -1.24 -1.41
CA ASP A 356 25.35 -2.41 -0.61
C ASP A 356 24.12 -2.73 0.28
N PRO A 357 23.53 -3.95 0.22
CA PRO A 357 22.43 -4.35 1.07
C PRO A 357 22.68 -4.17 2.58
N LEU A 358 23.94 -4.15 3.03
CA LEU A 358 24.31 -3.87 4.43
C LEU A 358 23.99 -2.43 4.86
N THR A 359 23.81 -1.51 3.90
CA THR A 359 23.41 -0.12 4.17
C THR A 359 21.90 0.06 4.31
N PHE A 360 21.11 -1.01 4.11
CA PHE A 360 19.66 -0.92 4.16
C PHE A 360 19.15 -0.86 5.61
N GLN A 361 18.34 0.15 5.89
CA GLN A 361 17.68 0.34 7.18
C GLN A 361 16.17 0.24 7.02
N ILE A 362 15.57 -0.72 7.72
CA ILE A 362 14.13 -0.96 7.69
C ILE A 362 13.52 -0.37 8.96
N HIS A 363 12.44 0.41 8.77
CA HIS A 363 11.67 1.04 9.83
C HIS A 363 10.21 0.60 9.73
N ASP A 364 9.73 -0.07 10.78
CA ASP A 364 8.33 -0.53 10.90
C ASP A 364 7.39 0.58 11.41
N GLY A 365 7.93 1.78 11.62
CA GLY A 365 7.22 2.97 12.06
C GLY A 365 8.09 4.22 11.87
N PRO A 366 7.73 5.35 12.49
CA PRO A 366 8.48 6.58 12.33
C PRO A 366 9.91 6.43 12.83
N PRO A 367 10.88 6.98 12.08
CA PRO A 367 12.28 6.89 12.47
C PRO A 367 12.55 7.71 13.73
N GLU A 368 13.48 7.25 14.57
CA GLU A 368 13.87 7.97 15.79
C GLU A 368 14.59 9.29 15.49
N LYS A 369 15.36 9.31 14.39
CA LYS A 369 16.10 10.47 13.91
C LYS A 369 15.58 10.89 12.54
N PRO A 370 15.55 12.19 12.22
CA PRO A 370 15.19 12.66 10.90
C PRO A 370 16.09 12.07 9.81
N ILE A 371 15.47 11.55 8.77
CA ILE A 371 16.11 11.00 7.58
C ILE A 371 15.89 12.02 6.46
N VAL A 372 16.96 12.54 5.90
CA VAL A 372 16.91 13.41 4.71
C VAL A 372 17.45 12.63 3.52
N GLY A 373 16.72 12.61 2.42
CA GLY A 373 17.17 11.87 1.24
C GLY A 373 16.24 11.99 0.04
N ARG A 374 16.64 11.36 -1.05
CA ARG A 374 15.85 11.28 -2.29
C ARG A 374 14.89 10.10 -2.23
N VAL A 375 13.62 10.33 -2.59
CA VAL A 375 12.63 9.27 -2.78
C VAL A 375 13.02 8.43 -4.00
N VAL A 376 13.33 7.16 -3.78
CA VAL A 376 13.62 6.17 -4.84
C VAL A 376 12.33 5.48 -5.26
N ASP A 377 11.50 5.11 -4.29
CA ASP A 377 10.26 4.41 -4.56
C ASP A 377 9.19 4.71 -3.51
N LYS A 378 7.93 4.48 -3.88
CA LYS A 378 6.75 4.73 -3.08
C LYS A 378 5.64 3.75 -3.45
N TYR A 379 5.34 2.84 -2.52
CA TYR A 379 4.36 1.78 -2.73
C TYR A 379 3.45 1.57 -1.52
N LEU A 380 2.39 0.74 -1.57
CA LEU A 380 1.51 0.47 -0.43
C LEU A 380 2.24 -0.43 0.59
N SER A 381 2.22 -0.05 1.88
CA SER A 381 2.81 -0.87 2.94
C SER A 381 2.11 -2.21 3.12
N ASP A 382 0.81 -2.23 2.85
CA ASP A 382 0.01 -3.43 2.70
C ASP A 382 -0.75 -3.26 1.39
N GLU A 383 -0.57 -4.20 0.46
CA GLU A 383 -1.20 -4.21 -0.86
C GLU A 383 -2.73 -4.05 -0.80
N LEU A 384 -3.37 -4.45 0.30
CA LEU A 384 -4.80 -4.24 0.53
C LEU A 384 -5.12 -2.94 1.31
N GLY A 385 -4.11 -2.35 1.95
CA GLY A 385 -4.18 -1.21 2.84
C GLY A 385 -4.33 0.15 2.16
N GLU A 386 -4.17 1.19 2.99
CA GLU A 386 -4.27 2.60 2.59
C GLU A 386 -2.96 3.37 2.83
N ASN A 387 -2.04 2.83 3.65
CA ASN A 387 -0.77 3.48 3.98
C ASN A 387 0.30 3.11 2.96
N LEU A 388 1.26 4.01 2.79
CA LEU A 388 2.38 3.88 1.88
C LEU A 388 3.68 3.59 2.61
N THR A 389 4.52 2.83 1.95
CA THR A 389 5.94 2.67 2.22
C THR A 389 6.72 3.59 1.30
N LEU A 390 7.72 4.27 1.86
CA LEU A 390 8.72 5.02 1.11
C LEU A 390 10.06 4.30 1.16
N VAL A 391 10.76 4.28 0.02
CA VAL A 391 12.17 3.94 -0.07
C VAL A 391 12.94 5.22 -0.33
N VAL A 392 13.86 5.58 0.56
CA VAL A 392 14.63 6.84 0.52
C VAL A 392 16.12 6.53 0.51
N ASP A 393 16.85 7.04 -0.49
CA ASP A 393 18.32 7.03 -0.53
C ASP A 393 18.81 8.24 0.28
N GLY A 394 19.30 7.97 1.48
CA GLY A 394 19.63 8.94 2.52
C GLY A 394 20.97 9.64 2.28
N ILE A 395 21.06 10.90 2.69
CA ILE A 395 22.32 11.65 2.68
C ILE A 395 23.36 11.08 3.65
N ASP A 396 22.91 10.24 4.60
CA ASP A 396 23.75 9.49 5.55
C ASP A 396 24.39 8.23 4.91
N GLY A 397 24.20 8.02 3.61
CA GLY A 397 24.76 6.90 2.85
C GLY A 397 23.98 5.60 3.01
N ARG A 398 22.84 5.62 3.70
CA ARG A 398 21.96 4.45 3.90
C ARG A 398 20.72 4.55 3.02
N THR A 399 20.15 3.39 2.69
CA THR A 399 18.83 3.34 2.05
C THR A 399 17.79 2.97 3.10
N HIS A 400 16.77 3.80 3.27
CA HIS A 400 15.75 3.63 4.28
C HIS A 400 14.45 3.13 3.67
N HIS A 401 13.87 2.10 4.27
CA HIS A 401 12.50 1.66 4.04
C HIS A 401 11.65 2.12 5.22
N VAL A 402 10.65 2.97 4.98
CA VAL A 402 9.76 3.49 6.03
C VAL A 402 8.32 3.15 5.68
N ALA A 403 7.71 2.25 6.45
CA ALA A 403 6.32 1.84 6.26
C ALA A 403 5.33 2.75 7.02
N GLY A 404 4.06 2.67 6.63
CA GLY A 404 2.95 3.24 7.41
C GLY A 404 2.67 4.73 7.18
N ILE A 405 3.19 5.32 6.11
CA ILE A 405 3.06 6.74 5.77
C ILE A 405 1.68 7.03 5.17
N ASP A 406 0.95 7.99 5.74
CA ASP A 406 -0.30 8.49 5.18
C ASP A 406 -0.09 9.07 3.76
N PRO A 407 -0.83 8.61 2.72
CA PRO A 407 -0.76 9.15 1.36
C PRO A 407 -0.86 10.67 1.26
N ALA A 408 -1.67 11.31 2.12
CA ALA A 408 -1.86 12.76 2.10
C ALA A 408 -0.57 13.52 2.46
N ARG A 409 0.34 12.92 3.24
CA ARG A 409 1.61 13.55 3.65
C ARG A 409 2.68 13.53 2.54
N VAL A 410 2.46 12.73 1.51
CA VAL A 410 3.40 12.50 0.41
C VAL A 410 2.79 12.81 -0.94
N GLU A 411 1.65 13.50 -0.98
CA GLU A 411 0.94 13.83 -2.23
C GLU A 411 1.84 14.62 -3.19
N ASP A 412 2.59 15.58 -2.65
CA ASP A 412 3.54 16.42 -3.39
C ASP A 412 4.92 15.77 -3.59
N ALA A 413 5.18 14.59 -3.01
CA ALA A 413 6.46 13.89 -3.11
C ALA A 413 6.47 12.92 -4.29
N TRP A 414 7.36 13.15 -5.25
CA TRP A 414 7.55 12.30 -6.43
C TRP A 414 8.84 11.48 -6.31
N ILE A 415 9.00 10.46 -7.17
CA ILE A 415 10.29 9.78 -7.30
C ILE A 415 11.31 10.84 -7.75
N GLY A 416 12.47 10.86 -7.11
CA GLY A 416 13.50 11.89 -7.30
C GLY A 416 13.38 13.09 -6.34
N SER A 417 12.21 13.34 -5.74
CA SER A 417 12.05 14.44 -4.78
C SER A 417 12.91 14.23 -3.53
N ILE A 418 13.40 15.32 -2.95
CA ILE A 418 14.15 15.31 -1.69
C ILE A 418 13.17 15.54 -0.55
N VAL A 419 13.13 14.61 0.39
CA VAL A 419 12.22 14.61 1.55
C VAL A 419 13.00 14.52 2.85
N GLU A 420 12.37 15.00 3.91
CA GLU A 420 12.74 14.74 5.29
C GLU A 420 11.64 13.91 5.94
N ILE A 421 12.00 12.75 6.46
CA ILE A 421 11.11 11.88 7.25
C ILE A 421 11.59 11.91 8.68
N GLY A 422 10.80 12.50 9.57
CA GLY A 422 11.14 12.64 10.97
C GLY A 422 10.36 11.71 11.89
N PRO A 423 10.63 11.79 13.21
CA PRO A 423 9.85 11.10 14.21
C PRO A 423 8.36 11.46 14.11
N ALA A 424 7.54 10.67 14.80
CA ALA A 424 6.09 10.85 14.78
C ALA A 424 5.73 12.29 15.16
N ASP A 425 4.78 12.89 14.42
CA ASP A 425 4.25 14.21 14.81
C ASP A 425 3.63 14.10 16.21
N THR A 426 4.31 14.66 17.21
CA THR A 426 3.80 14.79 18.58
C THR A 426 2.85 15.98 18.72
N ALA A 427 2.50 16.64 17.60
CA ALA A 427 1.59 17.77 17.59
C ALA A 427 0.23 17.34 18.16
N GLN A 428 -0.07 17.83 19.37
CA GLN A 428 -1.35 17.67 20.06
C GLN A 428 -2.51 17.90 19.08
N ARG A 429 -3.51 17.00 19.08
CA ARG A 429 -4.69 17.19 18.23
C ARG A 429 -5.39 18.50 18.60
N PRO A 430 -5.86 19.28 17.62
CA PRO A 430 -6.66 20.48 17.88
C PRO A 430 -7.89 20.19 18.76
N SER A 431 -8.48 18.99 18.63
CA SER A 431 -9.60 18.55 19.45
C SER A 431 -9.24 18.40 20.92
N ASP A 432 -8.05 17.89 21.22
CA ASP A 432 -7.62 17.63 22.60
C ASP A 432 -7.34 18.96 23.31
N ARG A 433 -6.71 19.91 22.61
CA ARG A 433 -6.55 21.29 23.09
C ARG A 433 -7.89 21.98 23.32
N SER A 434 -8.84 21.81 22.41
CA SER A 434 -10.17 22.42 22.55
C SER A 434 -10.94 21.85 23.74
N ILE A 435 -10.87 20.52 23.95
CA ILE A 435 -11.44 19.86 25.13
C ILE A 435 -10.82 20.41 26.42
N ALA A 436 -9.48 20.53 26.47
CA ALA A 436 -8.77 21.04 27.63
C ALA A 436 -9.13 22.51 27.95
N ILE A 437 -9.28 23.35 26.93
CA ILE A 437 -9.66 24.76 27.08
C ILE A 437 -11.11 24.92 27.59
N ILE A 438 -12.02 24.07 27.12
CA ILE A 438 -13.46 24.19 27.43
C ILE A 438 -13.83 23.52 28.75
N ALA A 439 -13.02 22.56 29.20
CA ALA A 439 -13.24 21.91 30.48
C ALA A 439 -13.06 22.89 31.63
N GLU A 440 -13.98 22.85 32.59
CA GLU A 440 -13.90 23.59 33.85
C GLU A 440 -13.80 22.60 34.99
N ASP A 441 -12.84 22.82 35.89
CA ASP A 441 -12.56 21.94 37.04
C ASP A 441 -12.41 20.46 36.66
N GLY A 442 -11.78 20.19 35.52
CA GLY A 442 -11.58 18.84 34.97
C GLY A 442 -12.84 18.20 34.39
N ILE A 443 -13.92 18.97 34.19
CA ILE A 443 -15.18 18.49 33.59
C ILE A 443 -15.43 19.18 32.26
N TYR A 444 -15.44 18.38 31.19
CA TYR A 444 -15.86 18.81 29.87
C TYR A 444 -17.35 18.54 29.65
N ARG A 445 -18.08 19.56 29.18
CA ARG A 445 -19.52 19.51 28.88
C ARG A 445 -19.79 19.74 27.39
N PRO A 446 -20.30 18.73 26.63
CA PRO A 446 -20.68 18.88 25.22
C PRO A 446 -21.70 19.99 24.97
N SER A 447 -22.71 20.15 25.83
CA SER A 447 -23.70 21.23 25.76
C SER A 447 -23.07 22.62 25.77
N ARG A 448 -22.14 22.85 26.70
CA ARG A 448 -21.38 24.09 26.83
C ARG A 448 -20.46 24.34 25.63
N HIS A 449 -19.80 23.30 25.12
CA HIS A 449 -19.01 23.42 23.89
C HIS A 449 -19.90 23.81 22.70
N LEU A 450 -21.10 23.25 22.59
CA LEU A 450 -22.04 23.59 21.52
C LEU A 450 -22.47 25.06 21.60
N GLU A 451 -22.78 25.56 22.79
CA GLU A 451 -23.13 26.96 23.03
C GLU A 451 -21.97 27.90 22.68
N GLN A 452 -20.76 27.60 23.14
CA GLN A 452 -19.56 28.37 22.85
C GLN A 452 -19.25 28.39 21.34
N ALA A 453 -19.33 27.23 20.67
CA ALA A 453 -19.07 27.11 19.25
C ALA A 453 -20.09 27.91 18.41
N LYS A 454 -21.37 27.89 18.81
CA LYS A 454 -22.43 28.71 18.20
C LYS A 454 -22.18 30.20 18.41
N PHE A 455 -21.72 30.60 19.58
CA PHE A 455 -21.40 31.99 19.91
C PHE A 455 -20.19 32.52 19.14
N GLU A 456 -19.11 31.74 19.03
CA GLU A 456 -17.88 32.15 18.33
C GLU A 456 -18.01 32.16 16.80
N GLY A 457 -18.96 31.41 16.23
CA GLY A 457 -19.17 31.35 14.78
C GLY A 457 -18.01 30.70 14.00
N ARG A 458 -17.11 29.97 14.68
CA ARG A 458 -15.85 29.42 14.13
C ARG A 458 -15.94 27.95 13.68
N VAL A 459 -17.09 27.49 13.17
CA VAL A 459 -17.23 26.13 12.62
C VAL A 459 -17.36 26.17 11.10
N PRO A 460 -16.37 25.67 10.34
CA PRO A 460 -16.43 25.63 8.88
C PRO A 460 -17.65 24.82 8.39
N GLY A 461 -18.57 25.47 7.67
CA GLY A 461 -19.78 24.83 7.12
C GLY A 461 -21.03 24.87 8.01
N GLY A 462 -20.94 25.41 9.23
CA GLY A 462 -22.11 25.64 10.09
C GLY A 462 -22.70 24.39 10.78
N ASP A 463 -22.05 23.23 10.67
CA ASP A 463 -22.45 22.01 11.37
C ASP A 463 -21.85 21.95 12.78
N TYR A 464 -22.47 22.70 13.70
CA TYR A 464 -22.03 22.81 15.09
C TYR A 464 -22.21 21.50 15.87
N GLU A 465 -23.29 20.76 15.58
CA GLU A 465 -23.56 19.48 16.24
C GLU A 465 -22.54 18.42 15.80
N GLY A 466 -22.26 18.30 14.49
CA GLY A 466 -21.22 17.42 13.96
C GLY A 466 -19.82 17.76 14.48
N TYR A 467 -19.54 19.05 14.71
CA TYR A 467 -18.28 19.51 15.31
C TYR A 467 -18.13 19.05 16.77
N VAL A 468 -19.15 19.21 17.62
CA VAL A 468 -19.11 18.74 19.02
C VAL A 468 -19.13 17.21 19.09
N ASP A 469 -19.89 16.56 18.22
CA ASP A 469 -19.91 15.09 18.09
C ASP A 469 -18.53 14.50 17.82
N ALA A 470 -17.69 15.18 17.03
CA ALA A 470 -16.32 14.75 16.80
C ALA A 470 -15.49 14.74 18.10
N HIS A 471 -15.69 15.72 18.97
CA HIS A 471 -15.04 15.80 20.29
C HIS A 471 -15.58 14.74 21.26
N VAL A 472 -16.89 14.46 21.23
CA VAL A 472 -17.49 13.36 22.02
C VAL A 472 -16.97 12.00 21.55
N ARG A 473 -16.87 11.76 20.23
CA ARG A 473 -16.26 10.54 19.68
C ARG A 473 -14.80 10.39 20.09
N ARG A 474 -14.06 11.51 20.18
CA ARG A 474 -12.69 11.53 20.69
C ARG A 474 -12.63 11.14 22.17
N LEU A 475 -13.50 11.71 23.01
CA LEU A 475 -13.59 11.35 24.44
C LEU A 475 -13.99 9.89 24.64
N GLU A 476 -14.93 9.36 23.85
CA GLU A 476 -15.27 7.92 23.84
C GLU A 476 -14.06 7.03 23.46
N ALA A 477 -13.21 7.48 22.54
CA ALA A 477 -11.99 6.75 22.20
C ALA A 477 -10.97 6.75 23.34
N LEU A 478 -10.81 7.87 24.05
CA LEU A 478 -9.95 8.00 25.22
C LEU A 478 -10.50 7.25 26.44
N ARG A 479 -11.84 7.16 26.57
CA ARG A 479 -12.52 6.39 27.62
C ARG A 479 -12.25 4.90 27.51
N ARG A 480 -12.29 4.37 26.27
CA ARG A 480 -11.92 2.96 26.01
C ARG A 480 -10.46 2.65 26.35
N ALA A 481 -9.62 3.67 26.43
CA ALA A 481 -8.22 3.56 26.84
C ALA A 481 -8.00 3.83 28.34
N GLY A 482 -9.06 4.14 29.10
CA GLY A 482 -8.97 4.44 30.53
C GLY A 482 -8.37 5.82 30.85
N ILE A 483 -8.32 6.74 29.88
CA ILE A 483 -7.71 8.08 30.08
C ILE A 483 -8.73 9.10 30.60
N VAL A 484 -9.97 9.01 30.14
CA VAL A 484 -11.09 9.85 30.58
C VAL A 484 -12.24 9.00 31.07
N GLU A 485 -13.07 9.58 31.93
CA GLU A 485 -14.25 8.92 32.48
C GLU A 485 -15.52 9.63 31.99
N ARG A 486 -16.53 8.84 31.62
CA ARG A 486 -17.85 9.38 31.28
C ARG A 486 -18.71 9.31 32.54
N ILE A 487 -19.08 10.48 33.07
CA ILE A 487 -19.98 10.58 34.23
C ILE A 487 -21.42 10.34 33.74
N ASP A 488 -21.85 11.09 32.73
CA ASP A 488 -23.17 10.95 32.09
C ASP A 488 -23.13 11.32 30.59
N ALA A 489 -24.27 11.64 29.97
CA ALA A 489 -24.31 12.01 28.56
C ALA A 489 -23.68 13.37 28.24
N ASP A 490 -23.64 14.28 29.21
CA ASP A 490 -23.20 15.67 29.07
C ASP A 490 -22.01 16.02 29.98
N GLN A 491 -21.45 15.06 30.72
CA GLN A 491 -20.33 15.29 31.63
C GLN A 491 -19.23 14.25 31.45
N TRP A 492 -18.03 14.75 31.15
CA TRP A 492 -16.82 13.97 30.97
C TRP A 492 -15.73 14.45 31.92
N ARG A 493 -15.19 13.55 32.73
CA ARG A 493 -14.06 13.84 33.61
C ARG A 493 -12.76 13.61 32.83
N ILE A 494 -11.95 14.65 32.75
CA ILE A 494 -10.61 14.63 32.15
C ILE A 494 -9.55 14.85 33.25
N PRO A 495 -8.39 14.18 33.20
CA PRO A 495 -7.33 14.37 34.18
C PRO A 495 -6.54 15.66 33.93
N ASP A 496 -5.81 16.15 34.94
CA ASP A 496 -5.02 17.39 34.81
C ASP A 496 -3.88 17.30 33.77
N ASP A 497 -3.38 16.09 33.53
CA ASP A 497 -2.39 15.77 32.50
C ASP A 497 -3.04 15.26 31.19
N PHE A 498 -4.31 15.60 30.95
CA PHE A 498 -5.11 15.12 29.82
C PHE A 498 -4.40 15.26 28.47
N GLU A 499 -3.86 16.44 28.16
CA GLU A 499 -3.20 16.68 26.86
C GLU A 499 -1.99 15.76 26.65
N SER A 500 -1.19 15.55 27.70
CA SER A 500 -0.02 14.67 27.67
C SER A 500 -0.41 13.21 27.54
N ARG A 501 -1.45 12.75 28.25
CA ARG A 501 -1.96 11.37 28.14
C ARG A 501 -2.64 11.11 26.81
N ALA A 502 -3.39 12.08 26.28
CA ALA A 502 -4.02 12.00 24.96
C ALA A 502 -2.97 11.94 23.84
N ALA A 503 -1.90 12.74 23.95
CA ALA A 503 -0.76 12.68 23.04
C ALA A 503 -0.01 11.33 23.14
N ALA A 504 0.24 10.82 24.35
CA ALA A 504 0.86 9.51 24.56
C ALA A 504 0.00 8.35 24.00
N TYR A 505 -1.32 8.43 24.16
CA TYR A 505 -2.26 7.47 23.61
C TYR A 505 -2.26 7.44 22.08
N ASP A 506 -2.22 8.61 21.45
CA ASP A 506 -2.11 8.71 20.00
C ASP A 506 -0.74 8.25 19.49
N ALA A 507 0.33 8.58 20.23
CA ALA A 507 1.68 8.08 19.98
C ALA A 507 1.80 6.55 20.14
N GLY A 508 0.85 5.87 20.77
CA GLY A 508 0.79 4.40 20.82
C GLY A 508 0.05 3.76 19.64
N ARG A 509 -0.84 4.51 18.96
CA ARG A 509 -1.88 3.93 18.09
C ARG A 509 -1.82 4.38 16.63
N ASN A 510 -1.20 5.53 16.35
CA ASN A 510 -1.02 6.05 15.00
C ASN A 510 0.25 6.91 14.92
N ARG A 511 1.42 6.29 15.15
CA ARG A 511 2.73 6.93 14.94
C ARG A 511 2.91 7.21 13.45
N GLN A 512 2.35 8.32 12.97
CA GLN A 512 2.56 8.78 11.61
C GLN A 512 3.84 9.60 11.58
N ALA A 513 4.79 9.20 10.72
CA ALA A 513 6.03 9.94 10.57
C ALA A 513 5.72 11.36 10.08
N SER A 514 6.46 12.33 10.61
CA SER A 514 6.50 13.65 9.97
C SER A 514 7.15 13.48 8.60
N VAL A 515 6.54 14.06 7.57
CA VAL A 515 7.10 14.04 6.21
C VAL A 515 7.06 15.46 5.68
N ARG A 516 8.21 15.96 5.25
CA ARG A 516 8.37 17.29 4.68
C ARG A 516 9.08 17.18 3.34
N VAL A 517 8.44 17.67 2.28
CA VAL A 517 9.07 17.76 0.95
C VAL A 517 9.99 18.96 0.94
N LEU A 518 11.31 18.72 0.88
CA LEU A 518 12.33 19.77 0.85
C LEU A 518 12.55 20.30 -0.56
N SER A 519 12.45 19.42 -1.56
CA SER A 519 12.49 19.76 -2.98
C SER A 519 11.65 18.75 -3.75
N VAL A 520 10.77 19.23 -4.63
CA VAL A 520 10.06 18.37 -5.58
C VAL A 520 10.97 17.94 -6.74
N LEU A 521 12.02 18.71 -7.00
CA LEU A 521 12.97 18.48 -8.09
C LEU A 521 14.00 17.42 -7.71
N ASP A 522 14.38 16.61 -8.70
CA ASP A 522 15.55 15.75 -8.60
C ASP A 522 16.83 16.58 -8.39
N LEU A 523 17.89 15.90 -7.94
CA LEU A 523 19.15 16.53 -7.58
C LEU A 523 19.81 17.22 -8.78
N GLU A 524 19.78 16.58 -9.94
CA GLU A 524 20.42 17.05 -11.18
C GLU A 524 19.81 18.36 -11.66
N LYS A 525 18.47 18.45 -11.71
CA LYS A 525 17.76 19.67 -12.12
C LYS A 525 18.01 20.85 -11.20
N GLN A 526 18.46 20.63 -9.97
CA GLN A 526 18.78 21.72 -9.05
C GLN A 526 20.12 22.39 -9.36
N ILE A 527 21.05 21.69 -10.01
CA ILE A 527 22.42 22.19 -10.26
C ILE A 527 22.37 23.45 -11.15
N GLY A 528 21.58 23.40 -12.22
CA GLY A 528 21.43 24.50 -13.19
C GLY A 528 20.16 25.33 -13.04
N ALA A 529 19.41 25.20 -11.94
CA ALA A 529 18.14 25.92 -11.77
C ALA A 529 18.35 27.42 -11.56
N ASP A 530 17.56 28.27 -12.23
CA ASP A 530 17.66 29.73 -12.07
C ASP A 530 17.17 30.23 -10.69
N GLY A 531 16.28 29.47 -10.05
CA GLY A 531 15.68 29.81 -8.75
C GLY A 531 16.39 29.18 -7.54
N ALA A 532 15.89 29.51 -6.34
CA ALA A 532 16.48 29.04 -5.09
C ALA A 532 16.13 27.57 -4.83
N THR A 533 17.13 26.72 -4.73
CA THR A 533 16.98 25.26 -4.59
C THR A 533 17.26 24.77 -3.17
N TRP A 534 17.10 23.46 -2.93
CA TRP A 534 17.54 22.84 -1.67
C TRP A 534 19.07 22.85 -1.54
N LEU A 535 19.81 22.72 -2.64
CA LEU A 535 21.27 22.86 -2.66
C LEU A 535 21.71 24.24 -2.15
N ASP A 536 21.04 25.31 -2.55
CA ASP A 536 21.40 26.67 -2.14
C ASP A 536 21.22 26.88 -0.64
N ARG A 537 20.15 26.32 -0.06
CA ARG A 537 19.92 26.34 1.40
C ARG A 537 21.02 25.57 2.14
N ARG A 538 21.50 24.46 1.57
CA ARG A 538 22.63 23.68 2.11
C ARG A 538 23.95 24.44 2.01
N LEU A 539 24.24 25.10 0.88
CA LEU A 539 25.48 25.84 0.66
C LEU A 539 25.66 27.03 1.62
N VAL A 540 24.57 27.66 2.05
CA VAL A 540 24.61 28.80 2.99
C VAL A 540 24.47 28.38 4.46
N THR A 541 24.24 27.09 4.74
CA THR A 541 24.17 26.55 6.10
C THR A 541 25.55 26.02 6.51
N PRO A 542 26.07 26.29 7.72
CA PRO A 542 27.45 25.97 8.07
C PRO A 542 27.78 24.48 8.21
N ASP A 543 26.78 23.62 8.38
CA ASP A 543 26.98 22.21 8.73
C ASP A 543 26.68 21.27 7.55
N THR A 544 27.72 20.60 7.07
CA THR A 544 27.67 19.54 6.06
C THR A 544 28.21 18.20 6.60
N SER A 545 28.39 18.11 7.93
CA SER A 545 28.93 16.91 8.58
C SER A 545 28.00 15.71 8.53
N ASP A 546 26.73 15.92 8.18
CA ASP A 546 25.72 14.89 7.99
C ASP A 546 25.79 14.18 6.63
N LEU A 547 26.55 14.71 5.66
CA LEU A 547 26.71 14.10 4.35
C LEU A 547 27.72 12.95 4.40
N ALA A 548 27.28 11.72 4.16
CA ALA A 548 28.18 10.59 4.04
C ALA A 548 29.14 10.74 2.84
N PRO A 549 30.34 10.13 2.89
CA PRO A 549 31.30 10.11 1.78
C PRO A 549 30.95 9.07 0.70
N SER A 550 29.77 8.46 0.77
CA SER A 550 29.29 7.44 -0.16
C SER A 550 27.78 7.60 -0.42
N GLY A 551 27.25 6.87 -1.41
CA GLY A 551 25.82 6.85 -1.72
C GLY A 551 25.28 8.22 -2.11
N PHE A 552 24.04 8.54 -1.69
CA PHE A 552 23.43 9.84 -2.01
C PHE A 552 24.14 11.02 -1.32
N GLY A 553 24.75 10.82 -0.14
CA GLY A 553 25.54 11.86 0.54
C GLY A 553 26.70 12.38 -0.31
N GLN A 554 27.40 11.48 -1.00
CA GLN A 554 28.45 11.85 -1.96
C GLN A 554 27.88 12.59 -3.17
N GLN A 555 26.79 12.07 -3.75
CA GLN A 555 26.13 12.72 -4.91
C GLN A 555 25.70 14.15 -4.58
N VAL A 556 25.16 14.37 -3.37
CA VAL A 556 24.79 15.72 -2.90
C VAL A 556 26.02 16.62 -2.78
N ARG A 557 27.14 16.12 -2.26
CA ARG A 557 28.38 16.89 -2.16
C ARG A 557 28.89 17.31 -3.54
N GLU A 558 28.91 16.40 -4.50
CA GLU A 558 29.29 16.67 -5.89
C GLU A 558 28.34 17.69 -6.55
N ALA A 559 27.02 17.54 -6.34
CA ALA A 559 26.02 18.49 -6.84
C ALA A 559 26.15 19.87 -6.20
N MET A 560 26.50 19.95 -4.91
CA MET A 560 26.80 21.20 -4.21
C MET A 560 28.03 21.89 -4.79
N ASP A 561 29.06 21.13 -5.16
CA ASP A 561 30.27 21.66 -5.80
C ASP A 561 29.95 22.19 -7.21
N GLN A 562 29.19 21.45 -8.02
CA GLN A 562 28.75 21.93 -9.34
C GLN A 562 27.82 23.15 -9.25
N ARG A 563 26.89 23.15 -8.29
CA ARG A 563 26.00 24.30 -8.04
C ARG A 563 26.78 25.53 -7.61
N ARG A 564 27.89 25.36 -6.90
CA ARG A 564 28.77 26.45 -6.51
C ARG A 564 29.46 27.09 -7.71
N GLU A 565 30.02 26.27 -8.61
CA GLU A 565 30.61 26.76 -9.86
C GLU A 565 29.56 27.49 -10.71
N HIS A 566 28.34 26.94 -10.79
CA HIS A 566 27.23 27.63 -11.46
C HIS A 566 26.93 29.02 -10.87
N HIS A 567 26.94 29.17 -9.54
CA HIS A 567 26.76 30.49 -8.92
C HIS A 567 27.92 31.45 -9.20
N ILE A 568 29.14 30.94 -9.34
CA ILE A 568 30.30 31.76 -9.70
C ILE A 568 30.15 32.27 -11.14
N ASP A 569 29.76 31.38 -12.07
CA ASP A 569 29.52 31.73 -13.47
C ASP A 569 28.39 32.76 -13.63
N GLN A 570 27.35 32.68 -12.78
CA GLN A 570 26.23 33.64 -12.76
C GLN A 570 26.54 34.94 -11.97
N GLY A 571 27.73 35.05 -11.36
CA GLY A 571 28.11 36.21 -10.55
C GLY A 571 27.36 36.33 -9.21
N ASP A 572 26.77 35.24 -8.74
CA ASP A 572 26.05 35.11 -7.48
C ASP A 572 26.96 34.60 -6.32
N ALA A 573 28.16 34.10 -6.66
CA ALA A 573 29.24 33.75 -5.72
C ALA A 573 30.63 34.15 -6.25
N SER A 574 31.63 34.19 -5.37
CA SER A 574 33.03 34.41 -5.75
C SER A 574 34.02 33.60 -4.90
N HIS A 575 35.17 33.27 -5.48
CA HIS A 575 36.28 32.67 -4.75
C HIS A 575 37.07 33.71 -3.95
N SER A 576 37.40 33.34 -2.72
CA SER A 576 38.43 33.98 -1.91
C SER A 576 39.81 33.52 -2.34
N ARG A 577 40.83 34.32 -2.02
CA ARG A 577 42.25 33.95 -2.20
C ARG A 577 42.66 32.68 -1.43
N ASP A 578 41.92 32.35 -0.37
CA ASP A 578 42.16 31.18 0.48
C ASP A 578 41.31 29.94 0.08
N GLY A 579 40.67 29.96 -1.09
CA GLY A 579 39.83 28.86 -1.59
C GLY A 579 38.41 28.78 -0.98
N ARG A 580 38.08 29.65 -0.02
CA ARG A 580 36.71 29.78 0.51
C ARG A 580 35.80 30.45 -0.53
N THR A 581 34.54 30.05 -0.59
CA THR A 581 33.56 30.67 -1.48
C THR A 581 32.63 31.60 -0.70
N PHE A 582 32.42 32.79 -1.23
CA PHE A 582 31.52 33.79 -0.67
C PHE A 582 30.29 33.94 -1.56
N TYR A 583 29.12 33.72 -0.98
CA TYR A 583 27.85 33.94 -1.65
C TYR A 583 27.36 35.38 -1.44
N ARG A 584 26.59 35.90 -2.40
CA ARG A 584 25.86 37.17 -2.25
C ARG A 584 25.04 37.20 -0.96
N ARG A 585 25.06 38.33 -0.23
CA ARG A 585 24.43 38.49 1.11
C ARG A 585 22.92 38.26 1.19
N ASN A 586 22.23 38.03 0.08
CA ASN A 586 20.80 37.68 -0.01
C ASN A 586 20.52 36.62 -1.10
N LEU A 587 21.47 35.70 -1.35
CA LEU A 587 21.43 34.74 -2.46
C LEU A 587 20.04 34.12 -2.67
N LEU A 588 19.44 33.53 -1.63
CA LEU A 588 18.15 32.85 -1.73
C LEU A 588 17.00 33.78 -2.14
N ALA A 589 17.01 35.04 -1.69
CA ALA A 589 15.99 36.01 -2.07
C ALA A 589 16.18 36.43 -3.53
N THR A 590 17.43 36.72 -3.94
CA THR A 590 17.77 37.11 -5.31
C THR A 590 17.42 36.04 -6.34
N LEU A 591 17.73 34.77 -6.07
CA LEU A 591 17.39 33.65 -6.96
C LEU A 591 15.86 33.49 -7.07
N ARG A 592 15.14 33.59 -5.94
CA ARG A 592 13.67 33.52 -5.93
C ARG A 592 13.04 34.65 -6.73
N GLU A 593 13.50 35.88 -6.55
CA GLU A 593 13.00 37.05 -7.30
C GLU A 593 13.22 36.90 -8.80
N ARG A 594 14.42 36.42 -9.21
CA ARG A 594 14.75 36.15 -10.61
C ARG A 594 13.81 35.10 -11.21
N GLU A 595 13.59 33.99 -10.50
CA GLU A 595 12.69 32.92 -10.95
C GLU A 595 11.23 33.39 -11.05
N VAL A 596 10.72 34.07 -10.01
CA VAL A 596 9.34 34.58 -9.98
C VAL A 596 9.11 35.59 -11.11
N ALA A 597 10.09 36.46 -11.40
CA ALA A 597 10.02 37.39 -12.51
C ALA A 597 9.97 36.67 -13.87
N HIS A 598 10.82 35.66 -14.06
CA HIS A 598 10.86 34.86 -15.29
C HIS A 598 9.56 34.08 -15.52
N VAL A 599 9.13 33.28 -14.55
CA VAL A 599 7.92 32.45 -14.66
C VAL A 599 6.66 33.32 -14.71
N GLY A 600 6.63 34.43 -13.97
CA GLY A 600 5.56 35.42 -14.06
C GLY A 600 5.40 35.97 -15.48
N ALA A 601 6.50 36.31 -16.16
CA ALA A 601 6.47 36.76 -17.56
C ALA A 601 5.96 35.67 -18.51
N GLU A 602 6.34 34.41 -18.33
CA GLU A 602 5.83 33.30 -19.13
C GLU A 602 4.31 33.09 -18.95
N ILE A 603 3.83 33.15 -17.71
CA ILE A 603 2.40 33.01 -17.42
C ILE A 603 1.63 34.20 -18.00
N ALA A 604 2.18 35.41 -17.93
CA ALA A 604 1.57 36.60 -18.52
C ALA A 604 1.38 36.46 -20.04
N ALA A 605 2.40 35.93 -20.74
CA ALA A 605 2.32 35.66 -22.17
C ALA A 605 1.24 34.62 -22.50
N LYS A 606 1.11 33.56 -21.69
CA LYS A 606 0.11 32.50 -21.88
C LYS A 606 -1.32 32.94 -21.56
N LYS A 607 -1.51 33.74 -20.51
CA LYS A 607 -2.84 34.19 -20.04
C LYS A 607 -3.32 35.49 -20.67
N ALA A 608 -2.46 36.20 -21.40
CA ALA A 608 -2.71 37.57 -21.88
C ALA A 608 -3.13 38.53 -20.75
N LEU A 609 -2.57 38.31 -19.55
CA LEU A 609 -2.82 39.11 -18.34
C LEU A 609 -1.48 39.61 -17.81
N PRO A 610 -1.28 40.91 -17.57
CA PRO A 610 -0.03 41.45 -17.04
C PRO A 610 0.38 40.82 -15.71
N PHE A 611 1.67 40.50 -15.57
CA PHE A 611 2.26 40.05 -14.32
C PHE A 611 2.82 41.23 -13.53
N ARG A 612 2.51 41.27 -12.23
CA ARG A 612 3.10 42.23 -11.28
C ARG A 612 3.82 41.50 -10.16
N VAL A 613 5.08 41.87 -9.93
CA VAL A 613 5.89 41.39 -8.80
C VAL A 613 5.35 42.00 -7.50
N ALA A 614 5.16 41.16 -6.47
CA ALA A 614 4.86 41.65 -5.12
C ALA A 614 6.15 41.98 -4.37
N THR A 615 6.19 43.11 -3.68
CA THR A 615 7.30 43.47 -2.82
C THR A 615 7.08 43.01 -1.38
N ASP A 616 8.18 42.89 -0.62
CA ASP A 616 8.09 42.54 0.79
C ASP A 616 7.32 43.62 1.57
N SER A 617 6.49 43.20 2.52
CA SER A 617 5.52 44.01 3.29
C SER A 617 4.34 44.58 2.48
N GLU A 618 4.15 44.17 1.23
CA GLU A 618 3.02 44.61 0.42
C GLU A 618 1.74 43.81 0.72
N ALA A 619 0.60 44.52 0.76
CA ALA A 619 -0.72 43.91 0.83
C ALA A 619 -1.19 43.46 -0.56
N VAL A 620 -1.48 42.17 -0.71
CA VAL A 620 -1.97 41.56 -1.93
C VAL A 620 -3.41 41.12 -1.72
N SER A 621 -4.30 41.51 -2.64
CA SER A 621 -5.69 41.06 -2.70
C SER A 621 -6.08 40.67 -4.11
N GLY A 622 -7.00 39.72 -4.23
CA GLY A 622 -7.55 39.28 -5.51
C GLY A 622 -8.13 37.87 -5.43
N LYS A 623 -8.56 37.35 -6.58
CA LYS A 623 -9.11 36.01 -6.71
C LYS A 623 -7.98 34.98 -6.76
N PHE A 624 -8.01 33.98 -5.88
CA PHE A 624 -7.08 32.86 -5.95
C PHE A 624 -7.51 31.90 -7.06
N THR A 625 -6.74 31.81 -8.16
CA THR A 625 -7.14 31.04 -9.36
C THR A 625 -6.38 29.73 -9.56
N GLY A 626 -5.31 29.52 -8.80
CA GLY A 626 -4.54 28.27 -8.84
C GLY A 626 -3.16 28.43 -8.25
N THR A 627 -2.34 27.38 -8.35
CA THR A 627 -0.96 27.38 -7.86
C THR A 627 0.02 27.05 -8.97
N VAL A 628 1.24 27.56 -8.84
CA VAL A 628 2.38 27.18 -9.67
C VAL A 628 3.49 26.62 -8.78
N GLN A 629 4.12 25.54 -9.23
CA GLN A 629 5.25 24.94 -8.54
C GLN A 629 6.55 25.50 -9.14
N LEU A 630 7.33 26.21 -8.33
CA LEU A 630 8.64 26.74 -8.68
C LEU A 630 9.75 25.93 -7.98
N THR A 631 11.01 26.13 -8.39
CA THR A 631 12.19 25.58 -7.70
C THR A 631 12.27 26.15 -6.27
N SER A 632 11.93 27.44 -6.11
CA SER A 632 11.89 28.15 -4.84
C SER A 632 10.74 27.75 -3.90
N GLY A 633 9.77 26.98 -4.39
CA GLY A 633 8.60 26.52 -3.63
C GLY A 633 7.27 26.68 -4.39
N LYS A 634 6.16 26.43 -3.69
CA LYS A 634 4.80 26.56 -4.25
C LYS A 634 4.30 28.00 -4.11
N PHE A 635 3.75 28.55 -5.19
CA PHE A 635 3.21 29.92 -5.23
C PHE A 635 1.72 29.89 -5.63
N ALA A 636 0.94 30.78 -5.03
CA ALA A 636 -0.44 31.04 -5.36
C ALA A 636 -0.52 32.11 -6.45
N ILE A 637 -1.41 31.89 -7.42
CA ILE A 637 -1.76 32.86 -8.46
C ILE A 637 -2.95 33.65 -7.95
N VAL A 638 -2.73 34.94 -7.68
CA VAL A 638 -3.76 35.88 -7.24
C VAL A 638 -4.05 36.85 -8.37
N GLU A 639 -5.24 36.76 -8.95
CA GLU A 639 -5.68 37.56 -10.08
C GLU A 639 -6.56 38.72 -9.65
N LYS A 640 -6.32 39.90 -10.22
CA LYS A 640 -7.21 41.05 -10.21
C LYS A 640 -7.79 41.26 -11.61
N ALA A 641 -8.62 42.29 -11.78
CA ALA A 641 -9.27 42.58 -13.06
C ALA A 641 -8.30 42.73 -14.25
N HIS A 642 -7.09 43.27 -14.04
CA HIS A 642 -6.15 43.64 -15.12
C HIS A 642 -4.70 43.17 -14.88
N GLU A 643 -4.46 42.40 -13.84
CA GLU A 643 -3.12 41.91 -13.50
C GLU A 643 -3.20 40.64 -12.67
N PHE A 644 -2.10 39.91 -12.56
CA PHE A 644 -1.95 38.87 -11.55
C PHE A 644 -0.60 38.94 -10.86
N THR A 645 -0.53 38.33 -9.68
CA THR A 645 0.65 38.28 -8.85
C THR A 645 0.89 36.84 -8.39
N LEU A 646 2.16 36.46 -8.30
CA LEU A 646 2.60 35.22 -7.71
C LEU A 646 3.05 35.49 -6.28
N VAL A 647 2.43 34.83 -5.30
CA VAL A 647 2.78 34.99 -3.88
C VAL A 647 3.01 33.63 -3.23
N PRO A 648 3.91 33.50 -2.24
CA PRO A 648 4.14 32.23 -1.55
C PRO A 648 2.84 31.59 -1.05
N TRP A 649 2.61 30.33 -1.42
CA TRP A 649 1.38 29.61 -1.07
C TRP A 649 1.45 29.08 0.38
N ARG A 650 0.28 28.99 1.04
CA ARG A 650 0.11 28.29 2.33
C ARG A 650 -1.17 27.44 2.30
N PRO A 651 -1.21 26.28 2.96
CA PRO A 651 -2.39 25.39 2.95
C PRO A 651 -3.70 26.06 3.39
N VAL A 652 -3.61 27.14 4.17
CA VAL A 652 -4.77 27.87 4.70
C VAL A 652 -5.71 28.41 3.60
N ILE A 653 -5.20 28.65 2.39
CA ILE A 653 -5.99 29.16 1.25
C ILE A 653 -6.53 28.07 0.31
N ASP A 654 -6.26 26.78 0.56
CA ASP A 654 -6.66 25.71 -0.37
C ASP A 654 -8.17 25.66 -0.63
N ARG A 655 -8.97 25.93 0.40
CA ARG A 655 -10.43 25.96 0.30
C ARG A 655 -10.98 27.24 -0.33
N GLN A 656 -10.10 28.17 -0.70
CA GLN A 656 -10.47 29.46 -1.29
C GLN A 656 -10.23 29.51 -2.80
N LEU A 657 -9.98 28.36 -3.45
CA LEU A 657 -9.85 28.33 -4.90
C LEU A 657 -11.11 28.92 -5.56
N GLY A 658 -10.91 29.91 -6.42
CA GLY A 658 -11.96 30.67 -7.08
C GLY A 658 -12.58 31.78 -6.23
N ARG A 659 -12.10 32.04 -5.00
CA ARG A 659 -12.62 33.09 -4.09
C ARG A 659 -11.59 34.22 -3.91
N GLU A 660 -12.06 35.35 -3.40
CA GLU A 660 -11.17 36.45 -3.01
C GLU A 660 -10.38 36.11 -1.75
N VAL A 661 -9.10 36.45 -1.80
CA VAL A 661 -8.13 36.32 -0.70
C VAL A 661 -7.39 37.64 -0.52
N MET A 662 -6.96 37.91 0.71
CA MET A 662 -6.13 39.05 1.05
C MET A 662 -5.02 38.61 1.99
N GLY A 663 -3.81 39.13 1.81
CA GLY A 663 -2.67 38.81 2.66
C GLY A 663 -1.54 39.81 2.52
N VAL A 664 -0.57 39.73 3.42
CA VAL A 664 0.64 40.56 3.40
C VAL A 664 1.85 39.66 3.17
N VAL A 665 2.68 40.01 2.18
CA VAL A 665 3.93 39.30 1.88
C VAL A 665 5.00 39.68 2.90
N GLN A 666 5.68 38.71 3.52
CA GLN A 666 6.72 38.94 4.52
C GLN A 666 7.85 37.90 4.40
N GLY A 667 9.06 38.35 4.05
CA GLY A 667 10.29 37.56 4.16
C GLY A 667 10.26 36.24 3.38
N GLY A 668 9.60 36.23 2.21
CA GLY A 668 9.41 35.01 1.42
C GLY A 668 8.25 34.10 1.89
N SER A 669 7.37 34.61 2.75
CA SER A 669 6.12 33.97 3.16
C SER A 669 4.93 34.92 2.99
N VAL A 670 3.69 34.44 3.21
CA VAL A 670 2.48 35.28 3.22
C VAL A 670 1.69 35.04 4.50
N SER A 671 1.24 36.13 5.12
CA SER A 671 0.23 36.08 6.16
C SER A 671 -1.15 36.36 5.55
N TRP A 672 -1.98 35.32 5.45
CA TRP A 672 -3.32 35.41 4.86
C TRP A 672 -4.35 35.86 5.90
N GLN A 673 -5.18 36.84 5.55
CA GLN A 673 -6.32 37.29 6.33
C GLN A 673 -7.59 36.69 5.74
N LEU A 674 -8.16 35.69 6.42
CA LEU A 674 -9.38 35.02 5.98
C LEU A 674 -10.56 35.46 6.87
N GLY A 675 -11.41 36.33 6.34
CA GLY A 675 -12.61 36.81 7.04
C GLY A 675 -13.53 37.61 6.13
N ARG A 676 -14.85 37.46 6.32
CA ARG A 676 -15.87 38.32 5.68
C ARG A 676 -15.54 39.77 6.02
N GLN A 677 -15.34 40.61 5.00
CA GLN A 677 -15.47 42.04 5.20
C GLN A 677 -16.87 42.31 5.76
N ARG A 678 -16.92 42.95 6.93
CA ARG A 678 -18.05 43.79 7.30
C ARG A 678 -18.16 44.84 6.21
N GLY A 679 -19.22 44.77 5.41
CA GLY A 679 -19.58 45.86 4.52
C GLY A 679 -19.73 47.12 5.37
N LEU A 680 -18.95 48.15 5.04
CA LEU A 680 -19.27 49.52 5.40
C LEU A 680 -20.56 49.84 4.63
N GLY A 681 -21.68 49.76 5.32
CA GLY A 681 -22.94 50.33 4.84
C GLY A 681 -22.81 51.85 4.88
N LEU A 682 -22.97 52.47 3.72
CA LEU A 682 -23.49 53.84 3.62
C LEU A 682 -25.01 53.77 3.59
#